data_AF-A0A2N7B9Y9-F1
#
_entry.id   AF-A0A2N7B9Y9-F1
#
_cell.length_a   1.000
_cell.length_b   1.000
_cell.length_c   1.000
_cell.angle_alpha   90.00
_cell.angle_beta   90.00
_cell.angle_gamma   90.00
#
_symmetry.space_group_name_H-M   'P 1'
#
loop_
_entity.id
_entity.type
_entity.pdbx_description
1 polymer ?
#
loop_
_entity_poly.entity_id
_entity_poly.type
_entity_poly.pdbx_seq_one_letter_code
_entity_poly.pdbx_strand_id
1 'polypeptide(L)'
;MINIEKAFVTENRSVFDFFQQPGLGFYIPLYQREYSWDSDNIAQLLEDISKGITRLVEEKDENEIRFLGTIITVVESDKNNIQPQDTQALPSRIDKLIDGQQRLSTIAVFATLLYKHIDLTLKKLGEKEPLKNDIIETCDNWKEKLLEIYSLDLRRGTPRHKPKIIRGQDDRWTRDGAIVGNYKSPIAKYLGTFIEEVVQKKEISKPDKVALGQNLVQNIRSIDNWLANKVRLAHVNESEDFETAWNILDNMHQENIWSFERQSLKEQVDLKEKIERKSVSYILCELVQLFSVCHYLTERCCFTIIQPSNDDWAFDMFQSLNATGTPLTALETFKPNVVQTTEKVEQFKSSLNEKSFSKVEDLFLNVNTAAQKSKLTNDFLTSFAISFNGAKLSSHFSHQKKWLDEKLKDLEKGLDLTDPDVSNKLYNDKRDFIKYFGDYAEFYKKIWLDYEGQNAQVISAIASSPEADLASLLLLFLKESNHKMAITFLAKFYKDVIDGKDASVEHFVSAIKAIGAFYAIWRSAQTNSGLDNVYRTFFKKGNIQYKSVDVTELKSYLRNTLSELGIFNEGLWIEKSFIDLKYNKATSVCKLALFVAAHDTMPDDLSPGLMKPAAKGSSNYLNLLKWTNSDLKTIEHIAPRNGEANWDERLYDFEKELFQSIGNLTLLPTEINSSLSNKGWKAKYIYYKHLSEKDPVKLQELSNRALALGVTLNSNTITLLQDANYHDHISHLVTLTEHGQWDSDLVEKRAKRILKIFWDRISLWLN
;
A
#
# COMPACT_ATOMS: atom_id res chain seq x y z
N MET A 1 -50.73 -17.75 17.74
CA MET A 1 -49.32 -18.03 18.10
C MET A 1 -48.46 -17.69 16.90
N ILE A 2 -47.56 -16.71 17.02
CA ILE A 2 -46.54 -16.46 16.00
C ILE A 2 -45.61 -17.66 16.03
N ASN A 3 -45.44 -18.36 14.91
CA ASN A 3 -44.45 -19.42 14.82
C ASN A 3 -43.07 -18.75 14.75
N ILE A 4 -42.34 -18.77 15.87
CA ILE A 4 -41.00 -18.18 16.01
C ILE A 4 -40.03 -18.78 14.98
N GLU A 5 -40.19 -20.05 14.63
CA GLU A 5 -39.37 -20.74 13.62
C GLU A 5 -39.58 -20.18 12.20
N LYS A 6 -40.67 -19.42 11.96
CA LYS A 6 -40.94 -18.74 10.69
C LYS A 6 -40.63 -17.24 10.73
N ALA A 7 -40.10 -16.72 11.83
CA ALA A 7 -39.82 -15.28 11.94
C ALA A 7 -38.76 -14.84 10.92
N PHE A 8 -37.72 -15.66 10.73
CA PHE A 8 -36.69 -15.48 9.72
C PHE A 8 -36.01 -16.81 9.37
N VAL A 9 -35.54 -16.93 8.12
CA VAL A 9 -34.76 -18.06 7.63
C VAL A 9 -33.31 -17.63 7.47
N THR A 10 -32.36 -18.45 7.93
CA THR A 10 -30.92 -18.21 7.74
C THR A 10 -30.28 -19.31 6.92
N GLU A 11 -29.56 -18.94 5.86
CA GLU A 11 -28.85 -19.89 5.00
C GLU A 11 -27.48 -19.35 4.62
N ASN A 12 -26.51 -20.24 4.40
CA ASN A 12 -25.21 -19.88 3.83
C ASN A 12 -25.20 -20.25 2.35
N ARG A 13 -24.78 -19.32 1.49
CA ARG A 13 -24.68 -19.57 0.04
C ARG A 13 -23.40 -18.98 -0.53
N SER A 14 -22.89 -19.60 -1.59
CA SER A 14 -21.84 -19.00 -2.41
C SER A 14 -22.37 -17.71 -3.06
N VAL A 15 -21.46 -16.87 -3.56
CA VAL A 15 -21.85 -15.68 -4.33
C VAL A 15 -22.71 -16.09 -5.52
N PHE A 16 -22.32 -17.12 -6.27
CA PHE A 16 -23.04 -17.53 -7.46
C PHE A 16 -24.43 -18.09 -7.14
N ASP A 17 -24.55 -18.99 -6.16
CA ASP A 17 -25.83 -19.55 -5.73
C ASP A 17 -26.82 -18.47 -5.23
N PHE A 18 -26.30 -17.40 -4.63
CA PHE A 18 -27.13 -16.28 -4.22
C PHE A 18 -27.70 -15.52 -5.43
N PHE A 19 -26.90 -15.25 -6.46
CA PHE A 19 -27.29 -14.46 -7.63
C PHE A 19 -28.06 -15.24 -8.70
N GLN A 20 -27.73 -16.51 -8.95
CA GLN A 20 -28.27 -17.34 -10.04
C GLN A 20 -29.79 -17.63 -9.93
N GLN A 21 -30.42 -17.33 -8.80
CA GLN A 21 -31.84 -17.64 -8.56
C GLN A 21 -32.75 -17.20 -9.73
N PRO A 22 -33.52 -18.14 -10.33
CA PRO A 22 -34.28 -17.88 -11.54
C PRO A 22 -35.28 -16.73 -11.40
N GLY A 23 -35.13 -15.72 -12.27
CA GLY A 23 -36.01 -14.56 -12.35
C GLY A 23 -36.03 -13.67 -11.10
N LEU A 24 -35.02 -13.80 -10.24
CA LEU A 24 -34.76 -12.89 -9.12
C LEU A 24 -34.25 -11.53 -9.63
N GLY A 25 -34.88 -10.45 -9.17
CA GLY A 25 -34.36 -9.09 -9.22
C GLY A 25 -34.22 -8.50 -7.82
N PHE A 26 -33.17 -7.72 -7.59
CA PHE A 26 -32.94 -7.03 -6.33
C PHE A 26 -33.43 -5.59 -6.41
N TYR A 27 -34.19 -5.19 -5.40
CA TYR A 27 -34.73 -3.85 -5.28
C TYR A 27 -34.14 -3.19 -4.04
N ILE A 28 -33.40 -2.09 -4.23
CA ILE A 28 -32.89 -1.27 -3.12
C ILE A 28 -33.97 -0.25 -2.73
N PRO A 29 -34.53 -0.32 -1.51
CA PRO A 29 -35.55 0.61 -1.06
C PRO A 29 -35.04 2.05 -0.94
N LEU A 30 -35.95 3.03 -1.05
CA LEU A 30 -35.62 4.47 -1.04
C LEU A 30 -34.85 4.93 0.21
N TYR A 31 -35.19 4.38 1.38
CA TYR A 31 -34.59 4.75 2.66
C TYR A 31 -33.13 4.31 2.80
N GLN A 32 -32.64 3.45 1.90
CA GLN A 32 -31.24 3.05 1.91
C GLN A 32 -30.35 4.16 1.36
N ARG A 33 -29.11 4.22 1.86
CA ARG A 33 -28.12 5.20 1.37
C ARG A 33 -27.68 4.91 -0.07
N GLU A 34 -27.08 5.89 -0.72
CA GLU A 34 -26.43 5.69 -2.02
C GLU A 34 -25.16 4.84 -1.90
N TYR A 35 -24.59 4.44 -3.05
CA TYR A 35 -23.33 3.71 -3.09
C TYR A 35 -22.19 4.55 -2.51
N SER A 36 -21.53 4.01 -1.47
CA SER A 36 -20.62 4.78 -0.62
C SER A 36 -19.33 4.03 -0.24
N TRP A 37 -19.06 2.87 -0.84
CA TRP A 37 -17.79 2.18 -0.64
C TRP A 37 -16.64 3.04 -1.18
N ASP A 38 -15.61 3.22 -0.36
CA ASP A 38 -14.39 3.93 -0.72
C ASP A 38 -13.32 2.98 -1.30
N SER A 39 -12.16 3.54 -1.61
CA SER A 39 -11.04 2.78 -2.16
C SER A 39 -10.49 1.72 -1.20
N ASP A 40 -10.59 1.93 0.11
CA ASP A 40 -10.03 1.02 1.11
C ASP A 40 -10.86 -0.26 1.20
N ASN A 41 -12.19 -0.12 1.09
CA ASN A 41 -13.12 -1.26 1.00
C ASN A 41 -12.79 -2.13 -0.23
N ILE A 42 -12.52 -1.51 -1.38
CA ILE A 42 -12.14 -2.23 -2.60
C ILE A 42 -10.76 -2.86 -2.47
N ALA A 43 -9.78 -2.12 -1.95
CA ALA A 43 -8.43 -2.63 -1.76
C ALA A 43 -8.45 -3.88 -0.87
N GLN A 44 -9.22 -3.86 0.22
CA GLN A 44 -9.41 -5.01 1.09
C GLN A 44 -10.03 -6.20 0.34
N LEU A 45 -11.11 -5.99 -0.43
CA LEU A 45 -11.76 -7.07 -1.20
C LEU A 45 -10.78 -7.71 -2.21
N LEU A 46 -10.00 -6.90 -2.92
CA LEU A 46 -9.04 -7.38 -3.91
C LEU A 46 -7.88 -8.14 -3.25
N GLU A 47 -7.40 -7.64 -2.11
CA GLU A 47 -6.37 -8.30 -1.31
C GLU A 47 -6.87 -9.64 -0.75
N ASP A 48 -8.12 -9.69 -0.28
CA ASP A 48 -8.76 -10.90 0.24
C ASP A 48 -8.85 -11.99 -0.83
N ILE A 49 -9.29 -11.64 -2.05
CA ILE A 49 -9.39 -12.57 -3.18
C ILE A 49 -7.99 -13.06 -3.58
N SER A 50 -7.01 -12.16 -3.71
CA SER A 50 -5.64 -12.51 -4.09
C SER A 50 -5.03 -13.50 -3.10
N LYS A 51 -5.13 -13.19 -1.80
CA LYS A 51 -4.62 -14.05 -0.71
C LYS A 51 -5.36 -15.37 -0.63
N GLY A 52 -6.67 -15.37 -0.84
CA GLY A 52 -7.48 -16.58 -0.85
C GLY A 52 -7.06 -17.55 -1.95
N ILE A 53 -6.84 -17.04 -3.17
CA ILE A 53 -6.31 -17.84 -4.29
C ILE A 53 -4.90 -18.34 -3.97
N THR A 54 -4.04 -17.48 -3.41
CA THR A 54 -2.68 -17.87 -2.98
C THR A 54 -2.73 -19.05 -2.00
N ARG A 55 -3.63 -19.04 -1.01
CA ARG A 55 -3.77 -20.16 -0.06
C ARG A 55 -4.24 -21.46 -0.71
N LEU A 56 -5.20 -21.37 -1.62
CA LEU A 56 -5.66 -22.54 -2.37
C LEU A 56 -4.51 -23.18 -3.16
N VAL A 57 -3.64 -22.35 -3.74
CA VAL A 57 -2.55 -22.78 -4.61
C VAL A 57 -1.31 -23.22 -3.83
N GLU A 58 -0.77 -22.36 -2.95
CA GLU A 58 0.49 -22.60 -2.24
C GLU A 58 0.32 -23.43 -0.96
N GLU A 59 -0.72 -23.16 -0.17
CA GLU A 59 -0.96 -23.82 1.13
C GLU A 59 -1.80 -25.10 1.00
N LYS A 60 -2.39 -25.34 -0.18
CA LYS A 60 -3.27 -26.49 -0.50
C LYS A 60 -4.41 -26.66 0.50
N ASP A 61 -4.94 -25.54 1.00
CA ASP A 61 -6.09 -25.55 1.91
C ASP A 61 -7.40 -25.66 1.13
N GLU A 62 -7.85 -26.90 0.87
CA GLU A 62 -9.10 -27.18 0.15
C GLU A 62 -10.36 -26.58 0.83
N ASN A 63 -10.25 -26.24 2.14
CA ASN A 63 -11.33 -25.66 2.93
C ASN A 63 -11.32 -24.13 2.95
N GLU A 64 -10.38 -23.48 2.25
CA GLU A 64 -10.32 -22.02 2.18
C GLU A 64 -11.61 -21.47 1.55
N ILE A 65 -12.33 -20.69 2.35
CA ILE A 65 -13.53 -19.95 1.94
C ILE A 65 -13.43 -18.51 2.43
N ARG A 66 -14.02 -17.58 1.68
CA ARG A 66 -14.09 -16.17 2.08
C ARG A 66 -15.50 -15.78 2.49
N PHE A 67 -15.67 -15.52 3.78
CA PHE A 67 -16.91 -14.92 4.28
C PHE A 67 -16.97 -13.43 3.94
N LEU A 68 -17.97 -13.04 3.14
CA LEU A 68 -18.22 -11.66 2.72
C LEU A 68 -19.30 -10.94 3.56
N GLY A 69 -19.63 -11.51 4.73
CA GLY A 69 -20.59 -10.93 5.67
C GLY A 69 -22.04 -11.39 5.45
N THR A 70 -22.95 -10.74 6.17
CA THR A 70 -24.38 -11.07 6.21
C THR A 70 -25.17 -10.24 5.19
N ILE A 71 -26.14 -10.83 4.49
CA ILE A 71 -27.06 -10.14 3.58
C ILE A 71 -28.48 -10.29 4.14
N ILE A 72 -29.21 -9.18 4.29
CA ILE A 72 -30.60 -9.21 4.76
C ILE A 72 -31.51 -8.85 3.59
N THR A 73 -32.38 -9.78 3.18
CA THR A 73 -33.36 -9.54 2.12
C THR A 73 -34.78 -9.86 2.55
N VAL A 74 -35.75 -9.09 2.06
CA VAL A 74 -37.18 -9.37 2.27
C VAL A 74 -37.82 -9.65 0.92
N VAL A 75 -38.50 -10.79 0.79
CA VAL A 75 -39.23 -11.12 -0.44
C VAL A 75 -40.44 -10.17 -0.57
N GLU A 76 -40.52 -9.45 -1.67
CA GLU A 76 -41.66 -8.56 -1.95
C GLU A 76 -42.87 -9.38 -2.40
N SER A 77 -43.92 -9.35 -1.61
CA SER A 77 -45.16 -10.09 -1.85
C SER A 77 -46.16 -9.29 -2.70
N ASP A 78 -46.16 -7.96 -2.59
CA ASP A 78 -47.03 -7.09 -3.37
C ASP A 78 -46.21 -6.24 -4.35
N LYS A 79 -46.30 -6.60 -5.65
CA LYS A 79 -45.57 -5.90 -6.71
C LYS A 79 -45.98 -4.43 -6.86
N ASN A 80 -47.13 -4.01 -6.33
CA ASN A 80 -47.53 -2.60 -6.36
C ASN A 80 -46.61 -1.70 -5.52
N ASN A 81 -45.88 -2.28 -4.57
CA ASN A 81 -44.87 -1.59 -3.75
C ASN A 81 -43.62 -1.17 -4.56
N ILE A 82 -43.47 -1.68 -5.78
CA ILE A 82 -42.38 -1.33 -6.68
C ILE A 82 -42.78 -0.12 -7.51
N GLN A 83 -42.12 1.01 -7.27
CA GLN A 83 -42.35 2.26 -7.99
C GLN A 83 -41.03 2.96 -8.30
N PRO A 84 -40.86 3.53 -9.52
CA PRO A 84 -41.74 3.40 -10.67
C PRO A 84 -41.77 1.96 -11.23
N GLN A 85 -42.83 1.57 -11.93
CA GLN A 85 -42.93 0.24 -12.55
C GLN A 85 -43.41 0.27 -14.00
N ASP A 86 -42.88 -0.65 -14.80
CA ASP A 86 -43.49 -1.16 -16.03
C ASP A 86 -44.01 -2.56 -15.72
N THR A 87 -45.34 -2.71 -15.70
CA THR A 87 -46.00 -3.97 -15.31
C THR A 87 -45.61 -5.15 -16.19
N GLN A 88 -45.17 -4.89 -17.43
CA GLN A 88 -44.73 -5.93 -18.35
C GLN A 88 -43.26 -6.34 -18.13
N ALA A 89 -42.53 -5.62 -17.28
CA ALA A 89 -41.10 -5.80 -17.06
C ALA A 89 -40.76 -6.25 -15.64
N LEU A 90 -41.77 -6.50 -14.80
CA LEU A 90 -41.55 -6.96 -13.43
C LEU A 90 -40.95 -8.38 -13.42
N PRO A 91 -39.86 -8.62 -12.67
CA PRO A 91 -39.32 -9.95 -12.44
C PRO A 91 -40.33 -10.90 -11.79
N SER A 92 -40.08 -12.21 -11.88
CA SER A 92 -40.93 -13.22 -11.22
C SER A 92 -40.78 -13.17 -9.71
N ARG A 93 -39.57 -12.91 -9.21
CA ARG A 93 -39.26 -12.75 -7.79
C ARG A 93 -38.51 -11.44 -7.58
N ILE A 94 -38.89 -10.68 -6.56
CA ILE A 94 -38.23 -9.43 -6.19
C ILE A 94 -37.86 -9.51 -4.72
N ASP A 95 -36.58 -9.33 -4.42
CA ASP A 95 -36.09 -9.29 -3.06
C ASP A 95 -35.63 -7.85 -2.73
N LYS A 96 -36.22 -7.26 -1.69
CA LYS A 96 -35.80 -5.97 -1.14
C LYS A 96 -34.50 -6.14 -0.38
N LEU A 97 -33.48 -5.35 -0.74
CA LEU A 97 -32.20 -5.36 -0.05
C LEU A 97 -32.24 -4.42 1.16
N ILE A 98 -32.22 -5.01 2.37
CA ILE A 98 -32.23 -4.27 3.64
C ILE A 98 -30.81 -4.06 4.17
N ASP A 99 -29.93 -5.04 3.97
CA ASP A 99 -28.50 -4.91 4.27
C ASP A 99 -27.63 -5.63 3.22
N GLY A 100 -26.40 -5.14 3.06
CA GLY A 100 -25.44 -5.71 2.12
C GLY A 100 -25.46 -5.08 0.72
N GLN A 101 -26.24 -4.02 0.51
CA GLN A 101 -26.39 -3.39 -0.81
C GLN A 101 -25.05 -2.98 -1.47
N GLN A 102 -24.07 -2.51 -0.68
CA GLN A 102 -22.79 -2.04 -1.22
C GLN A 102 -21.93 -3.22 -1.70
N ARG A 103 -21.97 -4.34 -0.96
CA ARG A 103 -21.27 -5.58 -1.29
C ARG A 103 -21.83 -6.18 -2.57
N LEU A 104 -23.15 -6.34 -2.65
CA LEU A 104 -23.81 -6.92 -3.82
C LEU A 104 -23.65 -6.04 -5.07
N SER A 105 -23.79 -4.72 -4.93
CA SER A 105 -23.57 -3.79 -6.04
C SER A 105 -22.13 -3.85 -6.56
N THR A 106 -21.15 -3.91 -5.66
CA THR A 106 -19.74 -4.01 -6.06
C THR A 106 -19.44 -5.33 -6.75
N ILE A 107 -19.99 -6.45 -6.29
CA ILE A 107 -19.79 -7.76 -6.91
C ILE A 107 -20.44 -7.81 -8.30
N ALA A 108 -21.63 -7.24 -8.48
CA ALA A 108 -22.25 -7.12 -9.80
C ALA A 108 -21.36 -6.30 -10.75
N VAL A 109 -20.81 -5.17 -10.29
CA VAL A 109 -19.86 -4.37 -11.07
C VAL A 109 -18.57 -5.15 -11.36
N PHE A 110 -18.02 -5.86 -10.39
CA PHE A 110 -16.84 -6.70 -10.57
C PHE A 110 -17.08 -7.75 -11.66
N ALA A 111 -18.23 -8.42 -11.65
CA ALA A 111 -18.59 -9.40 -12.68
C ALA A 111 -18.60 -8.80 -14.10
N THR A 112 -19.04 -7.55 -14.28
CA THR A 112 -18.94 -6.86 -15.58
C THR A 112 -17.49 -6.64 -16.02
N LEU A 113 -16.59 -6.33 -15.07
CA LEU A 113 -15.18 -6.11 -15.37
C LEU A 113 -14.44 -7.41 -15.68
N LEU A 114 -14.75 -8.51 -14.99
CA LEU A 114 -14.28 -9.84 -15.35
C LEU A 114 -14.73 -10.21 -16.76
N TYR A 115 -16.01 -10.00 -17.08
CA TYR A 115 -16.55 -10.23 -18.42
C TYR A 115 -15.77 -9.43 -19.49
N LYS A 116 -15.56 -8.13 -19.23
CA LYS A 116 -14.78 -7.23 -20.10
C LYS A 116 -13.35 -7.75 -20.32
N HIS A 117 -12.65 -8.16 -19.28
CA HIS A 117 -11.26 -8.62 -19.39
C HIS A 117 -11.14 -9.97 -20.10
N ILE A 118 -12.10 -10.88 -19.90
CA ILE A 118 -12.19 -12.12 -20.69
C ILE A 118 -12.38 -11.77 -22.18
N ASP A 119 -13.29 -10.84 -22.50
CA ASP A 119 -13.53 -10.43 -23.88
C ASP A 119 -12.32 -9.76 -24.55
N LEU A 120 -11.64 -8.86 -23.83
CA LEU A 120 -10.41 -8.21 -24.30
C LEU A 120 -9.28 -9.21 -24.54
N THR A 121 -9.18 -10.24 -23.71
CA THR A 121 -8.16 -11.29 -23.84
C THR A 121 -8.48 -12.19 -25.04
N LEU A 122 -9.74 -12.58 -25.20
CA LEU A 122 -10.21 -13.40 -26.32
C LEU A 122 -10.03 -12.69 -27.68
N LYS A 123 -10.20 -11.37 -27.75
CA LYS A 123 -9.98 -10.57 -28.97
C LYS A 123 -8.54 -10.61 -29.50
N LYS A 124 -7.56 -11.02 -28.69
CA LYS A 124 -6.16 -11.19 -29.12
C LYS A 124 -5.95 -12.46 -29.94
N LEU A 125 -6.87 -13.41 -29.87
CA LEU A 125 -6.73 -14.74 -30.46
C LEU A 125 -6.79 -14.69 -31.98
N GLY A 126 -5.81 -15.31 -32.64
CA GLY A 126 -5.73 -15.37 -34.10
C GLY A 126 -6.89 -16.13 -34.73
N GLU A 127 -7.28 -15.76 -35.96
CA GLU A 127 -8.43 -16.39 -36.64
C GLU A 127 -8.21 -17.86 -37.00
N LYS A 128 -6.96 -18.27 -37.23
CA LYS A 128 -6.57 -19.60 -37.71
C LYS A 128 -6.08 -20.55 -36.61
N GLU A 129 -6.34 -20.23 -35.35
CA GLU A 129 -5.84 -20.99 -34.22
C GLU A 129 -6.58 -22.34 -34.03
N PRO A 130 -5.90 -23.51 -34.05
CA PRO A 130 -6.54 -24.82 -33.88
C PRO A 130 -7.35 -24.97 -32.58
N LEU A 131 -6.88 -24.41 -31.46
CA LEU A 131 -7.54 -24.52 -30.15
C LEU A 131 -8.64 -23.47 -29.92
N LYS A 132 -8.95 -22.67 -30.94
CA LYS A 132 -9.83 -21.51 -30.79
C LYS A 132 -11.23 -21.84 -30.27
N ASN A 133 -11.84 -22.92 -30.76
CA ASN A 133 -13.19 -23.28 -30.35
C ASN A 133 -13.24 -23.67 -28.87
N ASP A 134 -12.25 -24.45 -28.41
CA ASP A 134 -12.12 -24.83 -27.01
C ASP A 134 -11.94 -23.61 -26.11
N ILE A 135 -11.08 -22.67 -26.52
CA ILE A 135 -10.85 -21.42 -25.77
C ILE A 135 -12.13 -20.58 -25.70
N ILE A 136 -12.84 -20.42 -26.82
CA ILE A 136 -14.11 -19.69 -26.87
C ILE A 136 -15.14 -20.34 -25.95
N GLU A 137 -15.29 -21.67 -26.00
CA GLU A 137 -16.21 -22.40 -25.14
C GLU A 137 -15.92 -22.15 -23.65
N THR A 138 -14.65 -22.21 -23.23
CA THR A 138 -14.29 -21.91 -21.84
C THR A 138 -14.60 -20.46 -21.44
N CYS A 139 -14.38 -19.51 -22.35
CA CYS A 139 -14.71 -18.11 -22.12
C CYS A 139 -16.22 -17.89 -22.02
N ASP A 140 -17.00 -18.52 -22.89
CA ASP A 140 -18.45 -18.39 -22.94
C ASP A 140 -19.10 -18.99 -21.68
N ASN A 141 -18.64 -20.15 -21.20
CA ASN A 141 -19.09 -20.73 -19.94
C ASN A 141 -18.96 -19.75 -18.75
N TRP A 142 -17.80 -19.09 -18.63
CA TRP A 142 -17.60 -18.09 -17.58
C TRP A 142 -18.41 -16.82 -17.82
N LYS A 143 -18.49 -16.34 -19.06
CA LYS A 143 -19.29 -15.17 -19.43
C LYS A 143 -20.78 -15.36 -19.10
N GLU A 144 -21.32 -16.56 -19.30
CA GLU A 144 -22.69 -16.92 -18.92
C GLU A 144 -22.90 -16.88 -17.40
N LYS A 145 -22.01 -17.52 -16.62
CA LYS A 145 -22.07 -17.43 -15.15
C LYS A 145 -22.01 -15.98 -14.64
N LEU A 146 -21.10 -15.18 -15.20
CA LEU A 146 -20.96 -13.77 -14.82
C LEU A 146 -22.20 -12.95 -15.20
N LEU A 147 -22.83 -13.24 -16.34
CA LEU A 147 -24.05 -12.59 -16.80
C LEU A 147 -25.21 -12.74 -15.80
N GLU A 148 -25.33 -13.90 -15.16
CA GLU A 148 -26.36 -14.16 -14.14
C GLU A 148 -26.16 -13.35 -12.85
N ILE A 149 -24.94 -12.88 -12.58
CA ILE A 149 -24.60 -12.06 -11.41
C ILE A 149 -25.08 -10.62 -11.60
N TYR A 150 -24.77 -10.01 -12.74
CA TYR A 150 -25.04 -8.59 -12.96
C TYR A 150 -26.36 -8.31 -13.70
N SER A 151 -26.96 -9.33 -14.31
CA SER A 151 -28.22 -9.20 -15.06
C SER A 151 -29.28 -10.21 -14.65
N LEU A 152 -30.54 -9.87 -14.91
CA LEU A 152 -31.67 -10.80 -14.85
C LEU A 152 -32.30 -10.92 -16.23
N ASP A 153 -32.67 -12.15 -16.59
CA ASP A 153 -33.33 -12.46 -17.83
C ASP A 153 -34.86 -12.34 -17.68
N LEU A 154 -35.47 -11.34 -18.30
CA LEU A 154 -36.93 -11.18 -18.31
C LEU A 154 -37.66 -12.13 -19.27
N ARG A 155 -36.93 -12.84 -20.15
CA ARG A 155 -37.44 -13.66 -21.26
C ARG A 155 -38.29 -12.89 -22.28
N ARG A 156 -38.35 -11.56 -22.16
CA ARG A 156 -39.11 -10.65 -23.03
C ARG A 156 -38.50 -9.25 -23.01
N GLY A 157 -38.87 -8.46 -24.02
CA GLY A 157 -38.40 -7.09 -24.18
C GLY A 157 -37.00 -6.99 -24.79
N THR A 158 -36.62 -5.76 -25.14
CA THR A 158 -35.35 -5.45 -25.81
C THR A 158 -34.53 -4.43 -25.00
N PRO A 159 -33.30 -4.74 -24.55
CA PRO A 159 -32.66 -6.08 -24.53
C PRO A 159 -33.37 -7.03 -23.56
N ARG A 160 -33.26 -8.36 -23.77
CA ARG A 160 -33.91 -9.37 -22.92
C ARG A 160 -33.39 -9.36 -21.47
N HIS A 161 -32.09 -9.16 -21.30
CA HIS A 161 -31.45 -9.01 -20.00
C HIS A 161 -31.59 -7.58 -19.48
N LYS A 162 -31.86 -7.43 -18.18
CA LYS A 162 -31.97 -6.15 -17.48
C LYS A 162 -31.04 -6.12 -16.27
N PRO A 163 -30.71 -4.94 -15.71
CA PRO A 163 -29.94 -4.84 -14.48
C PRO A 163 -30.55 -5.71 -13.37
N LYS A 164 -29.71 -6.54 -12.74
CA LYS A 164 -30.13 -7.42 -11.64
C LYS A 164 -30.53 -6.61 -10.40
N ILE A 165 -29.86 -5.48 -10.18
CA ILE A 165 -30.03 -4.59 -9.04
C ILE A 165 -30.57 -3.23 -9.54
N ILE A 166 -31.69 -2.79 -8.98
CA ILE A 166 -32.25 -1.45 -9.22
C ILE A 166 -32.55 -0.74 -7.91
N ARG A 167 -32.66 0.59 -7.95
CA ARG A 167 -33.03 1.43 -6.82
C ARG A 167 -34.44 2.00 -6.99
N GLY A 168 -35.25 1.90 -5.94
CA GLY A 168 -36.60 2.45 -5.92
C GLY A 168 -36.64 3.96 -6.16
N GLN A 169 -37.75 4.46 -6.69
CA GLN A 169 -38.00 5.85 -7.15
C GLN A 169 -37.16 6.32 -8.34
N ASP A 170 -35.89 5.90 -8.43
CA ASP A 170 -34.96 6.32 -9.47
C ASP A 170 -35.03 5.45 -10.72
N ASP A 171 -35.18 4.14 -10.51
CA ASP A 171 -35.06 3.13 -11.55
C ASP A 171 -36.36 2.32 -11.72
N ARG A 172 -36.56 1.79 -12.92
CA ARG A 172 -37.55 0.75 -13.18
C ARG A 172 -37.01 -0.27 -14.16
N TRP A 173 -37.33 -1.54 -13.93
CA TRP A 173 -37.26 -2.52 -15.00
C TRP A 173 -38.24 -2.13 -16.10
N THR A 174 -37.80 -2.21 -17.36
CA THR A 174 -38.62 -1.85 -18.53
C THR A 174 -38.57 -2.92 -19.59
N ARG A 175 -39.69 -3.20 -20.26
CA ARG A 175 -39.77 -4.20 -21.33
C ARG A 175 -38.95 -3.70 -22.51
N ASP A 176 -39.34 -2.53 -23.02
CA ASP A 176 -38.68 -1.81 -24.10
C ASP A 176 -38.46 -0.36 -23.65
N GLY A 177 -37.23 0.15 -23.75
CA GLY A 177 -36.92 1.51 -23.30
C GLY A 177 -35.43 1.81 -23.22
N ALA A 178 -35.07 3.08 -23.43
CA ALA A 178 -33.69 3.54 -23.36
C ALA A 178 -33.15 3.55 -21.93
N ILE A 179 -31.84 3.33 -21.76
CA ILE A 179 -31.19 3.30 -20.43
C ILE A 179 -31.33 4.63 -19.69
N VAL A 180 -31.03 5.75 -20.36
CA VAL A 180 -30.93 7.11 -19.75
C VAL A 180 -32.22 7.57 -19.04
N GLY A 181 -33.39 7.08 -19.47
CA GLY A 181 -34.68 7.47 -18.87
C GLY A 181 -35.21 6.52 -17.80
N ASN A 182 -34.70 5.28 -17.75
CA ASN A 182 -35.26 4.20 -16.93
C ASN A 182 -34.32 3.73 -15.82
N TYR A 183 -33.01 3.96 -15.95
CA TYR A 183 -32.01 3.65 -14.94
C TYR A 183 -31.21 4.93 -14.65
N LYS A 184 -31.59 5.61 -13.57
CA LYS A 184 -31.00 6.88 -13.15
C LYS A 184 -29.96 6.69 -12.06
N SER A 185 -30.12 5.68 -11.20
CA SER A 185 -29.16 5.41 -10.14
C SER A 185 -27.82 4.96 -10.74
N PRO A 186 -26.67 5.32 -10.12
CA PRO A 186 -25.36 5.01 -10.68
C PRO A 186 -25.13 3.53 -11.00
N ILE A 187 -25.54 2.63 -10.10
CA ILE A 187 -25.36 1.19 -10.27
C ILE A 187 -26.23 0.66 -11.39
N ALA A 188 -27.54 0.92 -11.36
CA ALA A 188 -28.45 0.41 -12.37
C ALA A 188 -28.13 0.97 -13.76
N LYS A 189 -27.75 2.25 -13.84
CA LYS A 189 -27.31 2.90 -15.08
C LYS A 189 -26.06 2.23 -15.65
N TYR A 190 -25.03 2.02 -14.83
CA TYR A 190 -23.81 1.33 -15.26
C TYR A 190 -24.10 -0.08 -15.77
N LEU A 191 -24.85 -0.88 -14.99
CA LEU A 191 -25.23 -2.24 -15.39
C LEU A 191 -26.06 -2.25 -16.67
N GLY A 192 -27.02 -1.32 -16.80
CA GLY A 192 -27.88 -1.20 -17.97
C GLY A 192 -27.11 -0.85 -19.23
N THR A 193 -26.20 0.12 -19.16
CA THR A 193 -25.30 0.48 -20.26
C THR A 193 -24.41 -0.69 -20.64
N PHE A 194 -23.80 -1.38 -19.67
CA PHE A 194 -22.95 -2.53 -19.94
C PHE A 194 -23.71 -3.66 -20.64
N ILE A 195 -24.91 -4.00 -20.17
CA ILE A 195 -25.77 -5.01 -20.79
C ILE A 195 -26.10 -4.62 -22.24
N GLU A 196 -26.47 -3.35 -22.47
CA GLU A 196 -26.78 -2.87 -23.82
C GLU A 196 -25.57 -2.99 -24.75
N GLU A 197 -24.38 -2.62 -24.29
CA GLU A 197 -23.13 -2.70 -25.05
C GLU A 197 -22.76 -4.14 -25.40
N VAL A 198 -22.88 -5.06 -24.44
CA VAL A 198 -22.63 -6.50 -24.65
C VAL A 198 -23.61 -7.08 -25.67
N VAL A 199 -24.91 -6.81 -25.52
CA VAL A 199 -25.95 -7.31 -26.44
C VAL A 199 -25.75 -6.76 -27.85
N GLN A 200 -25.41 -5.47 -27.97
CA GLN A 200 -25.20 -4.81 -29.26
C GLN A 200 -23.79 -5.04 -29.84
N LYS A 201 -22.93 -5.82 -29.15
CA LYS A 201 -21.52 -6.07 -29.52
C LYS A 201 -20.73 -4.78 -29.75
N LYS A 202 -21.02 -3.74 -28.97
CA LYS A 202 -20.33 -2.45 -29.01
C LYS A 202 -19.06 -2.50 -28.16
N GLU A 203 -18.17 -1.51 -28.37
CA GLU A 203 -17.07 -1.29 -27.45
C GLU A 203 -17.60 -0.82 -26.09
N ILE A 204 -17.05 -1.37 -25.01
CA ILE A 204 -17.49 -1.07 -23.65
C ILE A 204 -17.04 0.35 -23.28
N SER A 205 -17.99 1.22 -22.94
CA SER A 205 -17.70 2.63 -22.66
C SER A 205 -16.89 2.82 -21.39
N LYS A 206 -16.07 3.88 -21.35
CA LYS A 206 -15.38 4.29 -20.12
C LYS A 206 -16.38 4.86 -19.11
N PRO A 207 -16.20 4.60 -17.81
CA PRO A 207 -17.10 5.10 -16.78
C PRO A 207 -17.03 6.63 -16.68
N ASP A 208 -18.19 7.28 -16.80
CA ASP A 208 -18.35 8.73 -16.69
C ASP A 208 -18.53 9.17 -15.23
N LYS A 209 -17.62 10.03 -14.74
CA LYS A 209 -17.63 10.54 -13.37
C LYS A 209 -18.87 11.38 -13.06
N VAL A 210 -19.40 12.12 -14.04
CA VAL A 210 -20.57 12.98 -13.85
C VAL A 210 -21.82 12.13 -13.67
N ALA A 211 -21.98 11.09 -14.50
CA ALA A 211 -23.14 10.21 -14.44
C ALA A 211 -23.13 9.19 -13.29
N LEU A 212 -21.97 8.72 -12.85
CA LEU A 212 -21.84 7.56 -11.94
C LEU A 212 -21.36 7.94 -10.53
N GLY A 213 -20.93 9.19 -10.33
CA GLY A 213 -20.36 9.66 -9.06
C GLY A 213 -18.91 9.21 -8.85
N GLN A 214 -18.20 9.95 -7.98
CA GLN A 214 -16.76 9.78 -7.79
C GLN A 214 -16.37 8.40 -7.25
N ASN A 215 -17.06 7.91 -6.21
CA ASN A 215 -16.69 6.68 -5.52
C ASN A 215 -16.81 5.46 -6.44
N LEU A 216 -17.94 5.34 -7.16
CA LEU A 216 -18.15 4.21 -8.08
C LEU A 216 -17.12 4.21 -9.21
N VAL A 217 -16.84 5.36 -9.83
CA VAL A 217 -15.83 5.44 -10.90
C VAL A 217 -14.43 5.11 -10.39
N GLN A 218 -14.07 5.59 -9.20
CA GLN A 218 -12.79 5.25 -8.58
C GLN A 218 -12.69 3.75 -8.33
N ASN A 219 -13.75 3.11 -7.81
CA ASN A 219 -13.78 1.69 -7.51
C ASN A 219 -13.71 0.84 -8.79
N ILE A 220 -14.45 1.22 -9.85
CA ILE A 220 -14.35 0.59 -11.16
C ILE A 220 -12.91 0.65 -11.68
N ARG A 221 -12.26 1.82 -11.60
CA ARG A 221 -10.86 1.98 -12.03
C ARG A 221 -9.91 1.13 -11.22
N SER A 222 -10.10 1.04 -9.90
CA SER A 222 -9.26 0.20 -9.03
C SER A 222 -9.35 -1.28 -9.40
N ILE A 223 -10.57 -1.80 -9.59
CA ILE A 223 -10.77 -3.21 -10.00
C ILE A 223 -10.23 -3.44 -11.42
N ASP A 224 -10.53 -2.54 -12.37
CA ASP A 224 -10.07 -2.65 -13.76
C ASP A 224 -8.54 -2.64 -13.85
N ASN A 225 -7.87 -1.76 -13.09
CA ASN A 225 -6.41 -1.70 -13.01
C ASN A 225 -5.81 -2.95 -12.35
N TRP A 226 -6.43 -3.49 -11.32
CA TRP A 226 -5.97 -4.71 -10.66
C TRP A 226 -6.07 -5.91 -11.61
N LEU A 227 -7.20 -6.08 -12.32
CA LEU A 227 -7.36 -7.11 -13.34
C LEU A 227 -6.36 -6.95 -14.49
N ALA A 228 -6.17 -5.72 -14.98
CA ALA A 228 -5.28 -5.43 -16.11
C ALA A 228 -3.79 -5.66 -15.79
N ASN A 229 -3.33 -5.15 -14.64
CA ASN A 229 -1.90 -5.01 -14.37
C ASN A 229 -1.36 -6.01 -13.35
N LYS A 230 -2.22 -6.56 -12.48
CA LYS A 230 -1.82 -7.58 -11.50
C LYS A 230 -2.22 -8.98 -11.97
N VAL A 231 -3.50 -9.21 -12.19
CA VAL A 231 -4.02 -10.57 -12.48
C VAL A 231 -3.55 -11.07 -13.85
N ARG A 232 -3.90 -10.36 -14.93
CA ARG A 232 -3.56 -10.82 -16.29
C ARG A 232 -2.06 -10.89 -16.55
N LEU A 233 -1.28 -10.01 -15.93
CA LEU A 233 0.17 -9.95 -16.12
C LEU A 233 0.95 -10.75 -15.07
N ALA A 234 0.31 -11.52 -14.18
CA ALA A 234 1.03 -12.20 -13.12
C ALA A 234 2.04 -13.24 -13.64
N HIS A 235 1.78 -13.87 -14.79
CA HIS A 235 2.73 -14.80 -15.40
C HIS A 235 3.98 -14.10 -15.99
N VAL A 236 3.86 -12.81 -16.32
CA VAL A 236 4.98 -11.97 -16.79
C VAL A 236 5.74 -11.39 -15.61
N ASN A 237 5.01 -10.87 -14.62
CA ASN A 237 5.58 -10.12 -13.50
C ASN A 237 6.23 -11.03 -12.45
N GLU A 238 5.71 -12.26 -12.28
CA GLU A 238 6.13 -13.22 -11.24
C GLU A 238 6.28 -12.58 -9.85
N SER A 239 5.42 -11.62 -9.54
CA SER A 239 5.42 -10.92 -8.26
C SER A 239 4.65 -11.72 -7.22
N GLU A 240 4.97 -11.52 -5.93
CA GLU A 240 4.21 -12.09 -4.80
C GLU A 240 2.77 -11.53 -4.68
N ASP A 241 2.31 -10.74 -5.66
CA ASP A 241 1.01 -10.07 -5.61
C ASP A 241 -0.13 -10.96 -6.12
N PHE A 242 0.14 -11.91 -7.03
CA PHE A 242 -0.85 -12.83 -7.59
C PHE A 242 -0.19 -14.05 -8.24
N GLU A 243 -0.89 -15.18 -8.25
CA GLU A 243 -0.35 -16.46 -8.72
C GLU A 243 -0.20 -16.57 -10.24
N THR A 244 0.82 -17.33 -10.66
CA THR A 244 1.08 -17.63 -12.07
C THR A 244 0.15 -18.72 -12.61
N ALA A 245 -0.14 -18.69 -13.91
CA ALA A 245 -1.09 -19.59 -14.55
C ALA A 245 -0.74 -21.08 -14.37
N TRP A 246 0.54 -21.46 -14.52
CA TRP A 246 0.99 -22.84 -14.31
C TRP A 246 0.86 -23.26 -12.84
N ASN A 247 1.21 -22.38 -11.89
CA ASN A 247 1.08 -22.70 -10.47
C ASN A 247 -0.39 -22.93 -10.09
N ILE A 248 -1.30 -22.13 -10.65
CA ILE A 248 -2.75 -22.32 -10.51
C ILE A 248 -3.16 -23.70 -11.04
N LEU A 249 -2.79 -24.08 -12.26
CA LEU A 249 -3.19 -25.37 -12.86
C LEU A 249 -2.51 -26.60 -12.23
N ASP A 250 -1.38 -26.42 -11.57
CA ASP A 250 -0.68 -27.50 -10.89
C ASP A 250 -1.26 -27.82 -9.51
N ASN A 251 -1.92 -26.85 -8.87
CA ASN A 251 -2.45 -26.99 -7.51
C ASN A 251 -3.97 -26.88 -7.42
N MET A 252 -4.66 -26.32 -8.41
CA MET A 252 -6.12 -26.30 -8.49
C MET A 252 -6.62 -27.31 -9.51
N HIS A 253 -7.73 -28.00 -9.19
CA HIS A 253 -8.40 -28.90 -10.14
C HIS A 253 -8.82 -28.14 -11.41
N GLN A 254 -8.48 -28.68 -12.59
CA GLN A 254 -8.81 -28.06 -13.88
C GLN A 254 -10.31 -27.86 -14.08
N GLU A 255 -11.15 -28.72 -13.50
CA GLU A 255 -12.62 -28.59 -13.54
C GLU A 255 -13.10 -27.24 -12.99
N ASN A 256 -12.40 -26.69 -11.99
CA ASN A 256 -12.72 -25.39 -11.41
C ASN A 256 -12.39 -24.22 -12.37
N ILE A 257 -11.60 -24.45 -13.41
CA ILE A 257 -11.12 -23.44 -14.36
C ILE A 257 -11.78 -23.61 -15.74
N TRP A 258 -11.93 -24.84 -16.21
CA TRP A 258 -12.41 -25.18 -17.57
C TRP A 258 -13.65 -26.08 -17.60
N SER A 259 -14.31 -26.28 -16.46
CA SER A 259 -15.45 -27.19 -16.25
C SER A 259 -15.10 -28.69 -16.31
N PHE A 260 -14.06 -29.07 -17.04
CA PHE A 260 -13.51 -30.43 -17.09
C PHE A 260 -12.01 -30.39 -17.48
N GLU A 261 -11.31 -31.51 -17.38
CA GLU A 261 -9.89 -31.59 -17.72
C GLU A 261 -9.65 -31.37 -19.23
N ARG A 262 -8.75 -30.44 -19.57
CA ARG A 262 -8.38 -30.12 -20.95
C ARG A 262 -6.86 -30.13 -21.12
N GLN A 263 -6.33 -31.32 -21.36
CA GLN A 263 -4.88 -31.54 -21.44
C GLN A 263 -4.20 -30.70 -22.54
N SER A 264 -4.85 -30.53 -23.70
CA SER A 264 -4.34 -29.71 -24.81
C SER A 264 -4.14 -28.24 -24.42
N LEU A 265 -5.02 -27.68 -23.58
CA LEU A 265 -4.88 -26.32 -23.08
C LEU A 265 -3.82 -26.22 -21.98
N LYS A 266 -3.73 -27.24 -21.11
CA LYS A 266 -2.69 -27.31 -20.07
C LYS A 266 -1.29 -27.31 -20.69
N GLU A 267 -1.06 -28.13 -21.71
CA GLU A 267 0.22 -28.18 -22.42
C GLU A 267 0.66 -26.83 -22.98
N GLN A 268 -0.28 -25.99 -23.44
CA GLN A 268 0.03 -24.63 -23.89
C GLN A 268 0.40 -23.69 -22.74
N VAL A 269 -0.23 -23.82 -21.57
CA VAL A 269 0.13 -23.03 -20.38
C VAL A 269 1.50 -23.44 -19.83
N ASP A 270 1.84 -24.72 -19.93
CA ASP A 270 3.13 -25.28 -19.50
C ASP A 270 4.32 -24.81 -20.35
N LEU A 271 4.07 -24.19 -21.51
CA LEU A 271 5.10 -23.49 -22.29
C LEU A 271 5.59 -22.20 -21.61
N LYS A 272 4.83 -21.67 -20.63
CA LYS A 272 5.19 -20.50 -19.80
C LYS A 272 5.62 -19.29 -20.63
N GLU A 273 4.90 -18.99 -21.71
CA GLU A 273 5.18 -17.83 -22.56
C GLU A 273 4.97 -16.51 -21.79
N LYS A 274 5.89 -15.55 -21.97
CA LYS A 274 5.90 -14.26 -21.25
C LYS A 274 6.07 -13.04 -22.15
N ILE A 275 6.46 -13.24 -23.40
CA ILE A 275 6.91 -12.19 -24.32
C ILE A 275 5.88 -11.99 -25.42
N GLU A 276 5.49 -13.07 -26.13
CA GLU A 276 4.62 -12.96 -27.29
C GLU A 276 3.14 -12.84 -26.90
N ARG A 277 2.66 -11.61 -26.73
CA ARG A 277 1.28 -11.30 -26.26
C ARG A 277 0.12 -11.83 -27.11
N LYS A 278 0.41 -12.26 -28.34
CA LYS A 278 -0.58 -12.81 -29.30
C LYS A 278 -0.51 -14.34 -29.41
N SER A 279 0.47 -14.97 -28.77
CA SER A 279 0.56 -16.43 -28.76
C SER A 279 -0.58 -17.02 -27.94
N VAL A 280 -0.95 -18.26 -28.27
CA VAL A 280 -2.00 -19.01 -27.58
C VAL A 280 -1.63 -19.25 -26.13
N SER A 281 -0.37 -19.62 -25.87
CA SER A 281 0.18 -19.83 -24.53
C SER A 281 0.00 -18.58 -23.66
N TYR A 282 0.39 -17.40 -24.16
CA TYR A 282 0.27 -16.15 -23.42
C TYR A 282 -1.21 -15.81 -23.13
N ILE A 283 -2.08 -15.97 -24.13
CA ILE A 283 -3.52 -15.72 -23.98
C ILE A 283 -4.14 -16.67 -22.96
N LEU A 284 -3.78 -17.96 -23.00
CA LEU A 284 -4.23 -18.96 -22.03
C LEU A 284 -3.73 -18.66 -20.62
N CYS A 285 -2.49 -18.18 -20.45
CA CYS A 285 -2.01 -17.74 -19.15
C CYS A 285 -2.86 -16.59 -18.59
N GLU A 286 -3.17 -15.56 -19.39
CA GLU A 286 -4.07 -14.48 -18.97
C GLU A 286 -5.46 -15.02 -18.59
N LEU A 287 -6.02 -15.94 -19.38
CA LEU A 287 -7.36 -16.50 -19.14
C LEU A 287 -7.42 -17.35 -17.87
N VAL A 288 -6.45 -18.24 -17.64
CA VAL A 288 -6.38 -19.06 -16.42
C VAL A 288 -6.34 -18.18 -15.17
N GLN A 289 -5.57 -17.10 -15.22
CA GLN A 289 -5.46 -16.15 -14.11
C GLN A 289 -6.77 -15.37 -13.88
N LEU A 290 -7.51 -15.04 -14.94
CA LEU A 290 -8.85 -14.45 -14.80
C LEU A 290 -9.88 -15.47 -14.28
N PHE A 291 -9.83 -16.71 -14.77
CA PHE A 291 -10.75 -17.78 -14.39
C PHE A 291 -10.57 -18.21 -12.93
N SER A 292 -9.34 -18.15 -12.38
CA SER A 292 -9.14 -18.39 -10.94
C SER A 292 -9.83 -17.33 -10.09
N VAL A 293 -9.82 -16.05 -10.53
CA VAL A 293 -10.59 -14.98 -9.88
C VAL A 293 -12.09 -15.22 -10.02
N CYS A 294 -12.56 -15.62 -11.20
CA CYS A 294 -13.96 -15.99 -11.40
C CYS A 294 -14.37 -17.08 -10.42
N HIS A 295 -13.68 -18.23 -10.43
CA HIS A 295 -13.96 -19.36 -9.55
C HIS A 295 -13.95 -18.98 -8.07
N TYR A 296 -12.92 -18.27 -7.61
CA TYR A 296 -12.81 -17.88 -6.21
C TYR A 296 -13.96 -16.95 -5.80
N LEU A 297 -14.26 -15.94 -6.62
CA LEU A 297 -15.35 -15.01 -6.35
C LEU A 297 -16.71 -15.69 -6.38
N THR A 298 -16.95 -16.64 -7.28
CA THR A 298 -18.27 -17.26 -7.46
C THR A 298 -18.54 -18.39 -6.48
N GLU A 299 -17.57 -19.29 -6.27
CA GLU A 299 -17.76 -20.56 -5.56
C GLU A 299 -17.15 -20.57 -4.16
N ARG A 300 -16.08 -19.78 -3.91
CA ARG A 300 -15.33 -19.81 -2.63
C ARG A 300 -15.65 -18.63 -1.72
N CYS A 301 -16.18 -17.54 -2.27
CA CYS A 301 -16.77 -16.47 -1.49
C CYS A 301 -18.22 -16.81 -1.11
N CYS A 302 -18.60 -16.56 0.13
CA CYS A 302 -19.94 -16.88 0.64
C CYS A 302 -20.55 -15.77 1.50
N PHE A 303 -21.88 -15.81 1.60
CA PHE A 303 -22.69 -14.95 2.46
C PHE A 303 -23.48 -15.78 3.45
N THR A 304 -23.80 -15.17 4.59
CA THR A 304 -24.94 -15.59 5.41
C THR A 304 -26.14 -14.76 5.00
N ILE A 305 -27.17 -15.39 4.47
CA ILE A 305 -28.40 -14.75 4.04
C ILE A 305 -29.42 -14.88 5.16
N ILE A 306 -30.05 -13.76 5.51
CA ILE A 306 -31.13 -13.68 6.47
C ILE A 306 -32.37 -13.18 5.75
N GLN A 307 -33.42 -14.00 5.73
CA GLN A 307 -34.70 -13.69 5.12
C GLN A 307 -35.80 -13.63 6.19
N PRO A 308 -36.04 -12.45 6.78
CA PRO A 308 -37.16 -12.25 7.69
C PRO A 308 -38.49 -12.25 6.94
N SER A 309 -39.55 -12.57 7.69
CA SER A 309 -40.92 -12.67 7.19
C SER A 309 -41.54 -11.32 6.78
N ASN A 310 -41.04 -10.20 7.31
CA ASN A 310 -41.50 -8.84 6.99
C ASN A 310 -40.40 -7.79 7.20
N ASP A 311 -40.70 -6.54 6.83
CA ASP A 311 -39.77 -5.41 6.90
C ASP A 311 -39.39 -5.05 8.34
N ASP A 312 -40.33 -5.09 9.30
CA ASP A 312 -40.09 -4.72 10.70
C ASP A 312 -39.02 -5.61 11.35
N TRP A 313 -39.15 -6.94 11.20
CA TRP A 313 -38.14 -7.90 11.64
C TRP A 313 -36.79 -7.67 10.96
N ALA A 314 -36.80 -7.27 9.68
CA ALA A 314 -35.57 -6.96 8.97
C ALA A 314 -34.85 -5.74 9.55
N PHE A 315 -35.58 -4.70 9.93
CA PHE A 315 -35.03 -3.50 10.56
C PHE A 315 -34.48 -3.79 11.96
N ASP A 316 -35.22 -4.54 12.80
CA ASP A 316 -34.77 -4.90 14.14
C ASP A 316 -33.48 -5.74 14.10
N MET A 317 -33.40 -6.70 13.15
CA MET A 317 -32.18 -7.49 12.94
C MET A 317 -31.03 -6.64 12.40
N PHE A 318 -31.30 -5.73 11.46
CA PHE A 318 -30.30 -4.82 10.92
C PHE A 318 -29.70 -3.93 12.03
N GLN A 319 -30.52 -3.36 12.91
CA GLN A 319 -30.03 -2.55 14.03
C GLN A 319 -29.21 -3.40 15.00
N SER A 320 -29.70 -4.60 15.36
CA SER A 320 -29.03 -5.48 16.32
C SER A 320 -27.66 -5.97 15.82
N LEU A 321 -27.53 -6.30 14.54
CA LEU A 321 -26.27 -6.75 13.93
C LEU A 321 -25.24 -5.61 13.80
N ASN A 322 -25.71 -4.39 13.52
CA ASN A 322 -24.85 -3.21 13.45
C ASN A 322 -24.52 -2.61 14.82
N ALA A 323 -25.24 -2.99 15.87
CA ALA A 323 -24.95 -2.60 17.25
C ALA A 323 -23.78 -3.40 17.88
N THR A 324 -23.09 -4.25 17.12
CA THR A 324 -22.02 -5.12 17.62
C THR A 324 -20.82 -4.31 18.16
N GLY A 325 -20.30 -4.75 19.31
CA GLY A 325 -19.20 -4.11 20.02
C GLY A 325 -17.86 -4.16 19.30
N THR A 326 -16.87 -3.46 19.85
CA THR A 326 -15.52 -3.38 19.29
C THR A 326 -14.89 -4.76 19.09
N PRO A 327 -14.53 -5.17 17.86
CA PRO A 327 -13.91 -6.46 17.61
C PRO A 327 -12.56 -6.58 18.33
N LEU A 328 -12.31 -7.75 18.94
CA LEU A 328 -11.05 -8.06 19.63
C LEU A 328 -9.90 -8.22 18.64
N THR A 329 -8.72 -7.75 19.04
CA THR A 329 -7.47 -7.92 18.31
C THR A 329 -6.77 -9.22 18.67
N ALA A 330 -5.88 -9.70 17.81
CA ALA A 330 -5.11 -10.92 18.06
C ALA A 330 -4.31 -10.82 19.37
N LEU A 331 -3.80 -9.64 19.71
CA LEU A 331 -3.06 -9.36 20.95
C LEU A 331 -3.93 -9.49 22.21
N GLU A 332 -5.16 -8.96 22.16
CA GLU A 332 -6.11 -9.10 23.27
C GLU A 332 -6.48 -10.57 23.51
N THR A 333 -6.60 -11.36 22.43
CA THR A 333 -6.84 -12.80 22.57
C THR A 333 -5.59 -13.60 22.95
N PHE A 334 -4.40 -13.01 22.84
CA PHE A 334 -3.14 -13.64 23.22
C PHE A 334 -2.84 -13.46 24.72
N LYS A 335 -3.28 -12.36 25.35
CA LYS A 335 -3.08 -12.11 26.79
C LYS A 335 -3.53 -13.28 27.69
N PRO A 336 -4.72 -13.90 27.50
CA PRO A 336 -5.14 -15.07 28.27
C PRO A 336 -4.12 -16.23 28.22
N ASN A 337 -3.50 -16.47 27.07
CA ASN A 337 -2.50 -17.55 26.92
C ASN A 337 -1.21 -17.25 27.69
N VAL A 338 -0.81 -15.97 27.74
CA VAL A 338 0.33 -15.50 28.54
C VAL A 338 0.05 -15.64 30.04
N VAL A 339 -1.15 -15.26 30.48
CA VAL A 339 -1.59 -15.41 31.87
C VAL A 339 -1.60 -16.88 32.26
N GLN A 340 -2.24 -17.76 31.47
CA GLN A 340 -2.31 -19.19 31.74
C GLN A 340 -0.92 -19.85 31.76
N THR A 341 -0.01 -19.42 30.88
CA THR A 341 1.38 -19.91 30.86
C THR A 341 2.11 -19.53 32.15
N THR A 342 1.86 -18.34 32.67
CA THR A 342 2.51 -17.83 33.88
C THR A 342 1.96 -18.50 35.13
N GLU A 343 0.64 -18.55 35.27
CA GLU A 343 -0.07 -19.09 36.45
C GLU A 343 0.17 -20.58 36.71
N LYS A 344 0.65 -21.33 35.71
CA LYS A 344 1.11 -22.71 35.89
C LYS A 344 2.36 -22.82 36.78
N VAL A 345 3.15 -21.75 36.90
CA VAL A 345 4.45 -21.74 37.60
C VAL A 345 4.46 -20.70 38.73
N GLU A 346 3.98 -19.48 38.46
CA GLU A 346 3.93 -18.38 39.44
C GLU A 346 2.70 -17.48 39.22
N GLN A 347 2.35 -16.68 40.22
CA GLN A 347 1.23 -15.74 40.08
C GLN A 347 1.53 -14.68 39.00
N PHE A 348 0.61 -14.49 38.05
CA PHE A 348 0.81 -13.53 36.96
C PHE A 348 1.03 -12.09 37.47
N LYS A 349 0.27 -11.68 38.49
CA LYS A 349 0.38 -10.34 39.07
C LYS A 349 1.75 -10.14 39.72
N SER A 350 2.48 -9.10 39.31
CA SER A 350 3.87 -8.81 39.74
C SER A 350 4.95 -9.71 39.13
N SER A 351 4.60 -10.63 38.22
CA SER A 351 5.55 -11.47 37.49
C SER A 351 6.37 -10.66 36.47
N LEU A 352 7.46 -11.26 35.97
CA LEU A 352 8.21 -10.67 34.85
C LEU A 352 7.39 -10.66 33.55
N ASN A 353 6.50 -11.63 33.37
CA ASN A 353 5.62 -11.70 32.19
C ASN A 353 4.57 -10.58 32.20
N GLU A 354 4.04 -10.21 33.36
CA GLU A 354 3.13 -9.06 33.47
C GLU A 354 3.85 -7.76 33.11
N LYS A 355 5.04 -7.51 33.67
CA LYS A 355 5.86 -6.33 33.31
C LYS A 355 6.24 -6.28 31.84
N SER A 356 6.45 -7.43 31.20
CA SER A 356 6.77 -7.50 29.78
C SER A 356 5.54 -7.27 28.91
N PHE A 357 4.40 -7.86 29.28
CA PHE A 357 3.16 -7.72 28.54
C PHE A 357 2.52 -6.34 28.73
N SER A 358 2.71 -5.67 29.87
CA SER A 358 2.24 -4.30 30.08
C SER A 358 2.85 -3.33 29.07
N LYS A 359 4.10 -3.55 28.63
CA LYS A 359 4.72 -2.79 27.52
C LYS A 359 3.94 -2.94 26.20
N VAL A 360 3.35 -4.10 25.96
CA VAL A 360 2.48 -4.37 24.80
C VAL A 360 1.16 -3.63 24.96
N GLU A 361 0.60 -3.56 26.16
CA GLU A 361 -0.62 -2.78 26.43
C GLU A 361 -0.37 -1.27 26.27
N ASP A 362 0.78 -0.79 26.74
CA ASP A 362 1.24 0.60 26.63
C ASP A 362 1.33 1.09 25.17
N LEU A 363 1.65 0.20 24.24
CA LEU A 363 1.66 0.48 22.80
C LEU A 363 0.29 1.02 22.31
N PHE A 364 -0.81 0.62 22.95
CA PHE A 364 -2.18 0.95 22.53
C PHE A 364 -2.88 2.00 23.40
N LEU A 365 -2.24 2.54 24.45
CA LEU A 365 -2.90 3.47 25.40
C LEU A 365 -3.53 4.71 24.75
N ASN A 366 -2.95 5.20 23.65
CA ASN A 366 -3.43 6.40 22.95
C ASN A 366 -4.26 6.09 21.69
N VAL A 367 -4.72 4.84 21.54
CA VAL A 367 -5.46 4.38 20.36
C VAL A 367 -6.95 4.34 20.66
N ASN A 368 -7.69 5.33 20.14
CA ASN A 368 -9.06 5.60 20.55
C ASN A 368 -10.13 4.89 19.71
N THR A 369 -9.76 4.29 18.58
CA THR A 369 -10.72 3.65 17.66
C THR A 369 -10.35 2.20 17.37
N ALA A 370 -11.38 1.36 17.18
CA ALA A 370 -11.22 -0.04 16.81
C ALA A 370 -10.37 -0.23 15.54
N ALA A 371 -10.61 0.62 14.52
CA ALA A 371 -9.88 0.58 13.26
C ALA A 371 -8.39 0.90 13.44
N GLN A 372 -8.04 1.93 14.22
CA GLN A 372 -6.64 2.25 14.53
C GLN A 372 -5.98 1.12 15.33
N LYS A 373 -6.70 0.52 16.28
CA LYS A 373 -6.20 -0.59 17.10
C LYS A 373 -5.89 -1.82 16.26
N SER A 374 -6.80 -2.17 15.34
CA SER A 374 -6.62 -3.26 14.38
C SER A 374 -5.43 -2.99 13.45
N LYS A 375 -5.35 -1.78 12.88
CA LYS A 375 -4.23 -1.39 12.01
C LYS A 375 -2.87 -1.47 12.71
N LEU A 376 -2.77 -0.91 13.92
CA LEU A 376 -1.52 -0.94 14.69
C LEU A 376 -1.15 -2.38 15.11
N THR A 377 -2.15 -3.20 15.47
CA THR A 377 -1.92 -4.63 15.74
C THR A 377 -1.32 -5.33 14.53
N ASN A 378 -1.88 -5.11 13.34
CA ASN A 378 -1.40 -5.71 12.10
C ASN A 378 0.04 -5.28 11.79
N ASP A 379 0.30 -3.96 11.80
CA ASP A 379 1.63 -3.41 11.54
C ASP A 379 2.69 -3.93 12.52
N PHE A 380 2.34 -3.99 13.82
CA PHE A 380 3.20 -4.50 14.88
C PHE A 380 3.52 -5.99 14.67
N LEU A 381 2.50 -6.85 14.55
CA LEU A 381 2.68 -8.29 14.44
C LEU A 381 3.39 -8.71 13.16
N THR A 382 3.10 -8.06 12.03
CA THR A 382 3.82 -8.33 10.77
C THR A 382 5.30 -8.01 10.89
N SER A 383 5.66 -6.87 11.50
CA SER A 383 7.07 -6.53 11.71
C SER A 383 7.76 -7.46 12.72
N PHE A 384 7.07 -7.82 13.80
CA PHE A 384 7.59 -8.72 14.83
C PHE A 384 7.85 -10.12 14.27
N ALA A 385 6.92 -10.69 13.49
CA ALA A 385 7.08 -12.01 12.88
C ALA A 385 8.31 -12.08 11.98
N ILE A 386 8.60 -11.01 11.23
CA ILE A 386 9.81 -10.93 10.39
C ILE A 386 11.06 -10.89 11.26
N SER A 387 11.10 -10.06 12.30
CA SER A 387 12.24 -9.96 13.22
C SER A 387 12.47 -11.24 14.05
N PHE A 388 11.42 -12.02 14.27
CA PHE A 388 11.46 -13.27 15.02
C PHE A 388 11.98 -14.44 14.19
N ASN A 389 11.46 -14.67 12.98
CA ASN A 389 11.88 -15.81 12.15
C ASN A 389 11.78 -15.58 10.65
N GLY A 390 11.62 -14.33 10.21
CA GLY A 390 11.45 -13.98 8.81
C GLY A 390 10.11 -14.42 8.21
N ALA A 391 9.11 -14.75 9.04
CA ALA A 391 7.79 -15.17 8.57
C ALA A 391 6.99 -13.99 7.98
N LYS A 392 6.28 -14.25 6.88
CA LYS A 392 5.29 -13.34 6.30
C LYS A 392 3.96 -13.58 6.99
N LEU A 393 3.56 -12.67 7.88
CA LEU A 393 2.31 -12.81 8.64
C LEU A 393 1.17 -12.04 7.96
N SER A 394 0.06 -12.74 7.74
CA SER A 394 -1.18 -12.16 7.20
C SER A 394 -1.81 -11.16 8.18
N SER A 395 -2.46 -10.12 7.65
CA SER A 395 -3.24 -9.13 8.41
C SER A 395 -4.55 -9.65 9.00
N HIS A 396 -4.99 -10.86 8.64
CA HIS A 396 -6.21 -11.45 9.22
C HIS A 396 -6.01 -11.90 10.67
N PHE A 397 -6.99 -11.56 11.49
CA PHE A 397 -7.08 -11.93 12.91
C PHE A 397 -6.83 -13.42 13.17
N SER A 398 -7.53 -14.32 12.46
CA SER A 398 -7.43 -15.77 12.69
C SER A 398 -6.01 -16.31 12.49
N HIS A 399 -5.29 -15.79 11.48
CA HIS A 399 -3.91 -16.19 11.20
C HIS A 399 -2.93 -15.63 12.22
N GLN A 400 -3.10 -14.37 12.60
CA GLN A 400 -2.26 -13.75 13.63
C GLN A 400 -2.39 -14.48 14.97
N LYS A 401 -3.64 -14.77 15.36
CA LYS A 401 -3.92 -15.55 16.56
C LYS A 401 -3.29 -16.94 16.47
N LYS A 402 -3.55 -17.67 15.38
CA LYS A 402 -2.98 -19.02 15.15
C LYS A 402 -1.45 -19.00 15.23
N TRP A 403 -0.81 -18.03 14.59
CA TRP A 403 0.65 -17.89 14.61
C TRP A 403 1.21 -17.64 16.02
N LEU A 404 0.60 -16.73 16.79
CA LEU A 404 1.02 -16.47 18.18
C LEU A 404 0.88 -17.73 19.06
N ASP A 405 -0.25 -18.43 18.93
CA ASP A 405 -0.53 -19.66 19.67
C ASP A 405 0.43 -20.78 19.28
N GLU A 406 0.71 -20.92 17.99
CA GLU A 406 1.66 -21.90 17.47
C GLU A 406 3.09 -21.63 17.96
N LYS A 407 3.53 -20.37 18.06
CA LYS A 407 4.91 -20.10 18.52
C LYS A 407 5.14 -20.46 19.99
N LEU A 408 4.14 -20.29 20.85
CA LEU A 408 4.23 -20.78 22.22
C LEU A 408 4.18 -22.31 22.30
N LYS A 409 3.38 -22.96 21.44
CA LYS A 409 3.26 -24.44 21.38
C LYS A 409 4.47 -25.11 20.73
N ASP A 410 5.10 -24.47 19.76
CA ASP A 410 6.31 -24.98 19.08
C ASP A 410 7.45 -25.20 20.07
N LEU A 411 7.52 -24.38 21.13
CA LEU A 411 8.49 -24.55 22.23
C LEU A 411 8.23 -25.83 23.05
N GLU A 412 7.01 -26.36 23.07
CA GLU A 412 6.65 -27.57 23.81
C GLU A 412 6.97 -28.86 23.03
N LYS A 413 7.14 -28.78 21.70
CA LYS A 413 7.26 -29.96 20.83
C LYS A 413 8.50 -30.78 21.14
N GLY A 414 8.30 -32.08 21.37
CA GLY A 414 9.38 -33.05 21.59
C GLY A 414 9.98 -33.02 23.00
N LEU A 415 9.36 -32.31 23.95
CA LEU A 415 9.77 -32.28 25.35
C LEU A 415 8.96 -33.27 26.20
N ASP A 416 9.64 -33.94 27.13
CA ASP A 416 8.97 -34.72 28.19
C ASP A 416 8.59 -33.78 29.35
N LEU A 417 7.32 -33.40 29.39
CA LEU A 417 6.78 -32.48 30.39
C LEU A 417 6.60 -33.12 31.78
N THR A 418 6.88 -34.42 31.92
CA THR A 418 6.85 -35.08 33.24
C THR A 418 8.14 -34.82 34.04
N ASP A 419 9.21 -34.39 33.38
CA ASP A 419 10.46 -33.97 34.01
C ASP A 419 10.36 -32.50 34.49
N PRO A 420 10.53 -32.24 35.81
CA PRO A 420 10.49 -30.89 36.36
C PRO A 420 11.56 -29.94 35.77
N ASP A 421 12.74 -30.43 35.42
CA ASP A 421 13.83 -29.60 34.88
C ASP A 421 13.52 -29.17 33.45
N VAL A 422 12.90 -30.05 32.66
CA VAL A 422 12.42 -29.76 31.31
C VAL A 422 11.27 -28.74 31.36
N SER A 423 10.36 -28.89 32.30
CA SER A 423 9.24 -27.98 32.51
C SER A 423 9.69 -26.57 32.93
N ASN A 424 10.67 -26.47 33.82
CA ASN A 424 11.28 -25.20 34.21
C ASN A 424 12.02 -24.52 33.05
N LYS A 425 12.75 -25.29 32.25
CA LYS A 425 13.42 -24.78 31.05
C LYS A 425 12.43 -24.25 30.02
N LEU A 426 11.37 -25.00 29.73
CA LEU A 426 10.30 -24.59 28.83
C LEU A 426 9.62 -23.29 29.29
N TYR A 427 9.38 -23.15 30.59
CA TYR A 427 8.83 -21.91 31.14
C TYR A 427 9.78 -20.73 30.91
N ASN A 428 11.09 -20.91 31.14
CA ASN A 428 12.08 -19.87 30.86
C ASN A 428 12.12 -19.50 29.36
N ASP A 429 12.06 -20.48 28.45
CA ASP A 429 12.03 -20.21 27.01
C ASP A 429 10.78 -19.41 26.60
N LYS A 430 9.60 -19.75 27.15
CA LYS A 430 8.36 -18.99 26.93
C LYS A 430 8.42 -17.59 27.53
N ARG A 431 9.02 -17.45 28.72
CA ARG A 431 9.25 -16.14 29.37
C ARG A 431 10.15 -15.27 28.50
N ASP A 432 11.20 -15.83 27.91
CA ASP A 432 12.13 -15.10 27.05
C ASP A 432 11.47 -14.63 25.75
N PHE A 433 10.54 -15.43 25.18
CA PHE A 433 9.67 -14.99 24.08
C PHE A 433 8.79 -13.79 24.49
N ILE A 434 8.09 -13.89 25.63
CA ILE A 434 7.20 -12.83 26.13
C ILE A 434 8.00 -11.55 26.45
N LYS A 435 9.18 -11.69 27.05
CA LYS A 435 10.10 -10.58 27.31
C LYS A 435 10.50 -9.89 26.00
N TYR A 436 10.95 -10.65 25.00
CA TYR A 436 11.32 -10.10 23.71
C TYR A 436 10.15 -9.38 23.02
N PHE A 437 8.95 -9.94 23.10
CA PHE A 437 7.73 -9.32 22.58
C PHE A 437 7.42 -7.98 23.25
N GLY A 438 7.59 -7.90 24.57
CA GLY A 438 7.45 -6.65 25.34
C GLY A 438 8.51 -5.61 25.01
N ASP A 439 9.79 -6.01 24.93
CA ASP A 439 10.89 -5.11 24.57
C ASP A 439 10.75 -4.56 23.14
N TYR A 440 10.25 -5.39 22.21
CA TYR A 440 9.91 -4.98 20.85
C TYR A 440 8.77 -3.95 20.85
N ALA A 441 7.73 -4.13 21.67
CA ALA A 441 6.64 -3.16 21.83
C ALA A 441 7.12 -1.84 22.43
N GLU A 442 8.04 -1.87 23.40
CA GLU A 442 8.65 -0.68 23.97
C GLU A 442 9.45 0.12 22.94
N PHE A 443 10.27 -0.54 22.11
CA PHE A 443 10.94 0.10 20.97
C PHE A 443 9.91 0.74 20.02
N TYR A 444 8.90 -0.05 19.63
CA TYR A 444 7.90 0.38 18.67
C TYR A 444 7.18 1.64 19.15
N LYS A 445 6.79 1.65 20.43
CA LYS A 445 6.10 2.78 21.05
C LYS A 445 7.02 3.99 21.23
N LYS A 446 8.10 3.84 22.01
CA LYS A 446 8.93 4.97 22.44
C LYS A 446 9.79 5.55 21.31
N ILE A 447 10.34 4.70 20.45
CA ILE A 447 11.33 5.09 19.44
C ILE A 447 10.69 5.25 18.07
N TRP A 448 9.82 4.31 17.64
CA TRP A 448 9.26 4.39 16.30
C TRP A 448 8.02 5.28 16.21
N LEU A 449 7.09 5.22 17.17
CA LEU A 449 5.88 6.03 17.14
C LEU A 449 6.08 7.41 17.78
N ASP A 450 6.41 7.45 19.07
CA ASP A 450 6.32 8.67 19.88
C ASP A 450 7.50 9.64 19.66
N TYR A 451 8.66 9.15 19.23
CA TYR A 451 9.82 10.00 19.02
C TYR A 451 9.69 10.84 17.74
N GLU A 452 9.58 12.16 17.90
CA GLU A 452 9.44 13.12 16.80
C GLU A 452 10.62 14.09 16.68
N GLY A 453 11.64 13.99 17.55
CA GLY A 453 12.77 14.92 17.59
C GLY A 453 12.38 16.37 17.91
N GLN A 454 11.28 16.55 18.64
CA GLN A 454 10.80 17.87 19.06
C GLN A 454 11.89 18.62 19.84
N ASN A 455 12.01 19.92 19.60
CA ASN A 455 13.03 20.79 20.19
C ASN A 455 14.49 20.30 19.97
N ALA A 456 14.74 19.55 18.89
CA ALA A 456 16.04 18.97 18.58
C ALA A 456 16.60 18.06 19.70
N GLN A 457 15.72 17.44 20.49
CA GLN A 457 16.14 16.47 21.50
C GLN A 457 16.44 15.13 20.84
N VAL A 458 17.66 14.63 21.05
CA VAL A 458 18.07 13.30 20.60
C VAL A 458 17.30 12.21 21.35
N ILE A 459 17.31 11.00 20.79
CA ILE A 459 16.74 9.83 21.44
C ILE A 459 17.42 9.61 22.80
N SER A 460 16.64 9.65 23.87
CA SER A 460 17.16 9.58 25.26
C SER A 460 17.99 8.32 25.53
N ALA A 461 17.59 7.19 24.96
CA ALA A 461 18.28 5.90 25.12
C ALA A 461 19.71 5.86 24.53
N ILE A 462 20.05 6.78 23.62
CA ILE A 462 21.39 6.88 23.01
C ILE A 462 22.07 8.21 23.30
N ALA A 463 21.53 9.04 24.20
CA ALA A 463 22.03 10.38 24.44
C ALA A 463 23.50 10.44 24.92
N SER A 464 24.04 9.31 25.42
CA SER A 464 25.44 9.18 25.80
C SER A 464 26.40 9.05 24.62
N SER A 465 25.91 8.71 23.42
CA SER A 465 26.75 8.53 22.23
C SER A 465 27.09 9.89 21.59
N PRO A 466 28.33 10.12 21.15
CA PRO A 466 28.69 11.33 20.41
C PRO A 466 27.99 11.43 19.05
N GLU A 467 27.47 10.31 18.52
CA GLU A 467 26.77 10.26 17.24
C GLU A 467 25.24 10.24 17.39
N ALA A 468 24.73 10.44 18.62
CA ALA A 468 23.30 10.39 18.94
C ALA A 468 22.45 11.34 18.06
N ASP A 469 23.00 12.51 17.75
CA ASP A 469 22.34 13.55 16.95
C ASP A 469 22.15 13.10 15.49
N LEU A 470 23.20 12.56 14.87
CA LEU A 470 23.13 11.99 13.52
C LEU A 470 22.20 10.76 13.48
N ALA A 471 22.31 9.85 14.45
CA ALA A 471 21.46 8.67 14.50
C ALA A 471 19.97 9.04 14.66
N SER A 472 19.69 10.05 15.48
CA SER A 472 18.36 10.60 15.68
C SER A 472 17.78 11.19 14.38
N LEU A 473 18.58 11.95 13.62
CA LEU A 473 18.20 12.43 12.29
C LEU A 473 17.90 11.27 11.35
N LEU A 474 18.77 10.26 11.28
CA LEU A 474 18.60 9.14 10.37
C LEU A 474 17.36 8.30 10.71
N LEU A 475 17.02 8.16 11.99
CA LEU A 475 15.76 7.53 12.39
C LEU A 475 14.55 8.32 11.87
N LEU A 476 14.54 9.65 11.99
CA LEU A 476 13.47 10.48 11.44
C LEU A 476 13.42 10.40 9.91
N PHE A 477 14.57 10.35 9.23
CA PHE A 477 14.63 10.10 7.80
C PHE A 477 13.96 8.78 7.40
N LEU A 478 14.23 7.69 8.13
CA LEU A 478 13.61 6.39 7.88
C LEU A 478 12.09 6.42 8.11
N LYS A 479 11.63 7.16 9.14
CA LYS A 479 10.20 7.40 9.42
C LYS A 479 9.53 8.22 8.31
N GLU A 480 10.13 9.35 7.90
CA GLU A 480 9.64 10.21 6.80
C GLU A 480 9.59 9.46 5.46
N SER A 481 10.49 8.48 5.28
CA SER A 481 10.53 7.61 4.09
C SER A 481 9.50 6.48 4.12
N ASN A 482 8.73 6.34 5.22
CA ASN A 482 7.82 5.22 5.47
C ASN A 482 8.51 3.85 5.35
N HIS A 483 9.81 3.77 5.71
CA HIS A 483 10.59 2.53 5.64
C HIS A 483 10.36 1.66 6.88
N LYS A 484 9.14 1.13 7.03
CA LYS A 484 8.72 0.33 8.18
C LYS A 484 9.58 -0.92 8.42
N MET A 485 10.23 -1.46 7.39
CA MET A 485 11.09 -2.64 7.54
C MET A 485 12.33 -2.36 8.41
N ALA A 486 12.75 -1.09 8.56
CA ALA A 486 13.82 -0.72 9.49
C ALA A 486 13.53 -1.15 10.93
N ILE A 487 12.25 -1.15 11.35
CA ILE A 487 11.81 -1.56 12.69
C ILE A 487 12.33 -2.96 13.03
N THR A 488 12.34 -3.87 12.06
CA THR A 488 12.68 -5.29 12.28
C THR A 488 14.09 -5.48 12.85
N PHE A 489 15.08 -4.77 12.30
CA PHE A 489 16.46 -4.78 12.81
C PHE A 489 16.62 -3.86 14.01
N LEU A 490 16.10 -2.63 13.95
CA LEU A 490 16.32 -1.63 15.00
C LEU A 490 15.78 -2.10 16.36
N ALA A 491 14.60 -2.72 16.38
CA ALA A 491 14.04 -3.30 17.61
C ALA A 491 14.94 -4.40 18.19
N LYS A 492 15.63 -5.16 17.34
CA LYS A 492 16.54 -6.23 17.77
C LYS A 492 17.75 -5.68 18.52
N PHE A 493 18.37 -4.64 17.98
CA PHE A 493 19.49 -3.95 18.64
C PHE A 493 19.03 -3.19 19.89
N TYR A 494 17.83 -2.60 19.85
CA TYR A 494 17.29 -1.86 20.98
C TYR A 494 16.99 -2.74 22.20
N LYS A 495 16.63 -4.01 22.01
CA LYS A 495 16.52 -4.99 23.10
C LYS A 495 17.79 -5.00 23.97
N ASP A 496 18.97 -5.00 23.35
CA ASP A 496 20.23 -5.05 24.07
C ASP A 496 20.54 -3.74 24.81
N VAL A 497 20.00 -2.61 24.33
CA VAL A 497 20.03 -1.32 25.02
C VAL A 497 19.14 -1.33 26.26
N ILE A 498 17.93 -1.92 26.17
CA ILE A 498 17.03 -2.11 27.31
C ILE A 498 17.69 -3.01 28.37
N ASP A 499 18.37 -4.08 27.92
CA ASP A 499 19.08 -5.02 28.79
C ASP A 499 20.37 -4.45 29.40
N GLY A 500 20.78 -3.24 28.99
CA GLY A 500 21.97 -2.56 29.51
C GLY A 500 23.28 -3.28 29.17
N LYS A 501 23.34 -4.01 28.04
CA LYS A 501 24.55 -4.72 27.62
C LYS A 501 25.66 -3.74 27.23
N ASP A 502 26.91 -4.18 27.41
CA ASP A 502 28.09 -3.39 27.02
C ASP A 502 28.06 -3.04 25.52
N ALA A 503 28.46 -1.82 25.19
CA ALA A 503 28.48 -1.26 23.83
C ALA A 503 27.13 -1.29 23.07
N SER A 504 26.02 -1.65 23.72
CA SER A 504 24.70 -1.76 23.09
C SER A 504 24.23 -0.45 22.44
N VAL A 505 24.49 0.69 23.09
CA VAL A 505 24.18 2.03 22.56
C VAL A 505 24.92 2.29 21.25
N GLU A 506 26.23 2.02 21.21
CA GLU A 506 27.06 2.23 20.02
C GLU A 506 26.68 1.25 18.89
N HIS A 507 26.35 0.01 19.22
CA HIS A 507 25.83 -0.96 18.24
C HIS A 507 24.49 -0.52 17.65
N PHE A 508 23.58 0.00 18.48
CA PHE A 508 22.28 0.51 18.01
C PHE A 508 22.42 1.76 17.13
N VAL A 509 23.28 2.71 17.52
CA VAL A 509 23.65 3.88 16.70
C VAL A 509 24.22 3.46 15.35
N SER A 510 25.16 2.52 15.36
CA SER A 510 25.79 1.98 14.15
C SER A 510 24.77 1.24 13.26
N ALA A 511 23.81 0.51 13.85
CA ALA A 511 22.73 -0.13 13.11
C ALA A 511 21.79 0.89 12.44
N ILE A 512 21.43 1.99 13.11
CA ILE A 512 20.63 3.08 12.50
C ILE A 512 21.37 3.66 11.29
N LYS A 513 22.67 3.95 11.42
CA LYS A 513 23.49 4.48 10.34
C LYS A 513 23.57 3.51 9.15
N ALA A 514 23.80 2.22 9.43
CA ALA A 514 23.87 1.18 8.40
C ALA A 514 22.55 1.02 7.63
N ILE A 515 21.41 0.97 8.33
CA ILE A 515 20.09 0.84 7.70
C ILE A 515 19.73 2.10 6.91
N GLY A 516 20.04 3.29 7.46
CA GLY A 516 19.88 4.57 6.79
C GLY A 516 20.67 4.63 5.47
N ALA A 517 21.95 4.24 5.49
CA ALA A 517 22.78 4.17 4.30
C ALA A 517 22.29 3.13 3.30
N PHE A 518 21.97 1.91 3.74
CA PHE A 518 21.45 0.86 2.87
C PHE A 518 20.18 1.31 2.14
N TYR A 519 19.22 1.86 2.87
CA TYR A 519 17.98 2.37 2.30
C TYR A 519 18.22 3.52 1.31
N ALA A 520 19.08 4.48 1.68
CA ALA A 520 19.42 5.61 0.82
C ALA A 520 20.12 5.18 -0.48
N ILE A 521 21.11 4.28 -0.39
CA ILE A 521 21.83 3.72 -1.55
C ILE A 521 20.87 2.97 -2.46
N TRP A 522 20.04 2.08 -1.89
CA TRP A 522 19.05 1.31 -2.63
C TRP A 522 18.08 2.23 -3.37
N ARG A 523 17.43 3.15 -2.65
CA ARG A 523 16.35 3.97 -3.21
C ARG A 523 16.82 5.07 -4.13
N SER A 524 18.11 5.38 -4.13
CA SER A 524 18.71 6.23 -5.15
C SER A 524 18.79 5.54 -6.50
N ALA A 525 19.03 4.22 -6.52
CA ALA A 525 19.31 3.46 -7.75
C ALA A 525 18.23 2.45 -8.17
N GLN A 526 17.24 2.17 -7.31
CA GLN A 526 16.20 1.16 -7.53
C GLN A 526 14.87 1.55 -6.87
N THR A 527 13.77 0.93 -7.32
CA THR A 527 12.43 1.05 -6.70
C THR A 527 12.34 0.30 -5.36
N ASN A 528 11.19 0.37 -4.68
CA ASN A 528 10.95 -0.40 -3.45
C ASN A 528 10.82 -1.93 -3.69
N SER A 529 10.78 -2.38 -4.95
CA SER A 529 10.60 -3.81 -5.27
C SER A 529 11.75 -4.64 -4.69
N GLY A 530 11.41 -5.77 -4.06
CA GLY A 530 12.38 -6.71 -3.47
C GLY A 530 13.02 -6.26 -2.16
N LEU A 531 12.86 -5.00 -1.73
CA LEU A 531 13.48 -4.47 -0.51
C LEU A 531 13.07 -5.27 0.73
N ASP A 532 11.78 -5.56 0.89
CA ASP A 532 11.25 -6.34 2.02
C ASP A 532 11.86 -7.75 2.11
N ASN A 533 12.15 -8.37 0.96
CA ASN A 533 12.67 -9.72 0.90
C ASN A 533 14.11 -9.80 1.45
N VAL A 534 14.89 -8.72 1.34
CA VAL A 534 16.22 -8.63 1.94
C VAL A 534 16.13 -8.82 3.46
N TYR A 535 15.28 -8.05 4.13
CA TYR A 535 15.10 -8.15 5.58
C TYR A 535 14.59 -9.54 5.97
N ARG A 536 13.60 -10.09 5.26
CA ARG A 536 13.06 -11.44 5.56
C ARG A 536 14.11 -12.53 5.39
N THR A 537 14.93 -12.45 4.35
CA THR A 537 15.95 -13.46 4.03
C THR A 537 17.01 -13.53 5.13
N PHE A 538 17.41 -12.39 5.69
CA PHE A 538 18.33 -12.35 6.83
C PHE A 538 17.83 -13.19 8.01
N PHE A 539 16.61 -12.91 8.47
CA PHE A 539 16.04 -13.60 9.64
C PHE A 539 15.71 -15.08 9.37
N LYS A 540 15.33 -15.44 8.13
CA LYS A 540 15.12 -16.85 7.75
C LYS A 540 16.41 -17.67 7.81
N LYS A 541 17.54 -17.12 7.32
CA LYS A 541 18.81 -17.85 7.24
C LYS A 541 19.51 -18.01 8.59
N GLY A 542 19.42 -17.01 9.47
CA GLY A 542 20.23 -17.01 10.70
C GLY A 542 19.63 -17.76 11.89
N ASN A 543 18.36 -18.18 11.86
CA ASN A 543 17.63 -18.74 13.01
C ASN A 543 17.83 -17.90 14.31
N ILE A 544 17.70 -16.57 14.16
CA ILE A 544 18.08 -15.56 15.17
C ILE A 544 16.86 -15.11 15.96
N GLN A 545 16.12 -16.04 16.58
CA GLN A 545 14.81 -15.76 17.19
C GLN A 545 14.83 -14.65 18.24
N TYR A 546 15.53 -14.88 19.35
CA TYR A 546 15.71 -13.91 20.44
C TYR A 546 17.20 -13.59 20.71
N LYS A 547 18.10 -14.16 19.90
CA LYS A 547 19.54 -13.94 19.97
C LYS A 547 19.91 -12.52 19.51
N SER A 548 20.94 -11.95 20.12
CA SER A 548 21.53 -10.68 19.67
C SER A 548 22.09 -10.82 18.25
N VAL A 549 22.05 -9.72 17.49
CA VAL A 549 22.64 -9.63 16.14
C VAL A 549 23.89 -8.77 16.25
N ASP A 550 24.98 -9.20 15.62
CA ASP A 550 26.19 -8.38 15.51
C ASP A 550 25.99 -7.30 14.43
N VAL A 551 26.34 -6.05 14.75
CA VAL A 551 26.26 -4.94 13.79
C VAL A 551 27.19 -5.14 12.59
N THR A 552 28.31 -5.84 12.78
CA THR A 552 29.28 -6.19 11.74
C THR A 552 28.69 -7.21 10.76
N GLU A 553 27.93 -8.19 11.27
CA GLU A 553 27.20 -9.16 10.47
C GLU A 553 26.10 -8.45 9.65
N LEU A 554 25.34 -7.55 10.27
CA LEU A 554 24.34 -6.74 9.58
C LEU A 554 24.97 -5.92 8.44
N LYS A 555 26.03 -5.16 8.72
CA LYS A 555 26.73 -4.35 7.72
C LYS A 555 27.23 -5.19 6.56
N SER A 556 27.86 -6.33 6.85
CA SER A 556 28.38 -7.26 5.84
C SER A 556 27.25 -7.81 4.97
N TYR A 557 26.13 -8.21 5.58
CA TYR A 557 24.96 -8.68 4.86
C TYR A 557 24.38 -7.61 3.91
N LEU A 558 24.12 -6.41 4.41
CA LEU A 558 23.58 -5.30 3.61
C LEU A 558 24.53 -4.93 2.47
N ARG A 559 25.83 -4.90 2.72
CA ARG A 559 26.86 -4.63 1.70
C ARG A 559 26.87 -5.70 0.61
N ASN A 560 26.82 -6.98 0.99
CA ASN A 560 26.80 -8.08 0.04
C ASN A 560 25.54 -8.02 -0.84
N THR A 561 24.37 -7.75 -0.25
CA THR A 561 23.12 -7.58 -1.02
C THR A 561 23.22 -6.44 -2.03
N LEU A 562 23.75 -5.28 -1.64
CA LEU A 562 23.95 -4.15 -2.57
C LEU A 562 24.97 -4.50 -3.67
N SER A 563 25.99 -5.30 -3.34
CA SER A 563 27.03 -5.75 -4.28
C SER A 563 26.48 -6.74 -5.31
N GLU A 564 25.67 -7.72 -4.88
CA GLU A 564 24.98 -8.69 -5.74
C GLU A 564 24.07 -8.00 -6.77
N LEU A 565 23.47 -6.87 -6.40
CA LEU A 565 22.65 -6.04 -7.28
C LEU A 565 23.45 -5.08 -8.17
N GLY A 566 24.78 -5.07 -8.04
CA GLY A 566 25.66 -4.17 -8.79
C GLY A 566 25.39 -2.69 -8.49
N ILE A 567 25.02 -2.37 -7.25
CA ILE A 567 24.77 -1.00 -6.77
C ILE A 567 25.65 -0.63 -5.56
N PHE A 568 26.59 -1.50 -5.18
CA PHE A 568 27.67 -1.18 -4.23
C PHE A 568 29.01 -0.89 -4.94
N ASN A 569 28.96 -0.15 -6.04
CA ASN A 569 30.13 0.32 -6.77
C ASN A 569 29.89 1.79 -7.12
N GLU A 570 30.82 2.67 -6.76
CA GLU A 570 30.63 4.12 -6.89
C GLU A 570 30.20 4.53 -8.30
N GLY A 571 30.94 4.13 -9.34
CA GLY A 571 30.66 4.56 -10.71
C GLY A 571 29.29 4.10 -11.19
N LEU A 572 29.01 2.79 -11.05
CA LEU A 572 27.73 2.20 -11.45
C LEU A 572 26.56 2.76 -10.64
N TRP A 573 26.76 3.01 -9.36
CA TRP A 573 25.73 3.58 -8.50
C TRP A 573 25.42 5.03 -8.86
N ILE A 574 26.43 5.85 -9.15
CA ILE A 574 26.23 7.23 -9.59
C ILE A 574 25.47 7.25 -10.93
N GLU A 575 25.82 6.40 -11.88
CA GLU A 575 25.13 6.30 -13.18
C GLU A 575 23.65 5.93 -13.02
N LYS A 576 23.35 4.88 -12.24
CA LYS A 576 21.96 4.48 -11.95
C LYS A 576 21.22 5.57 -11.17
N SER A 577 21.83 6.13 -10.14
CA SER A 577 21.19 7.14 -9.30
C SER A 577 20.96 8.46 -10.02
N PHE A 578 21.78 8.80 -11.01
CA PHE A 578 21.54 9.96 -11.86
C PHE A 578 20.21 9.85 -12.63
N ILE A 579 19.85 8.64 -13.02
CA ILE A 579 18.59 8.34 -13.74
C ILE A 579 17.43 8.20 -12.75
N ASP A 580 17.62 7.51 -11.63
CA ASP A 580 16.51 7.10 -10.74
C ASP A 580 16.27 7.98 -9.51
N LEU A 581 17.27 8.73 -9.02
CA LEU A 581 17.10 9.64 -7.89
C LEU A 581 16.40 10.94 -8.35
N LYS A 582 15.08 10.84 -8.44
CA LYS A 582 14.18 11.92 -8.84
C LYS A 582 13.23 12.28 -7.70
N TYR A 583 12.83 13.55 -7.63
CA TYR A 583 11.93 14.07 -6.60
C TYR A 583 10.61 13.28 -6.47
N ASN A 584 9.98 12.94 -7.60
CA ASN A 584 8.73 12.18 -7.65
C ASN A 584 8.88 10.69 -7.27
N LYS A 585 10.09 10.13 -7.39
CA LYS A 585 10.38 8.73 -7.08
C LYS A 585 10.83 8.53 -5.63
N ALA A 586 11.66 9.43 -5.08
CA ALA A 586 12.32 9.25 -3.79
C ALA A 586 12.56 10.57 -3.03
N THR A 587 11.47 11.31 -2.72
CA THR A 587 11.52 12.65 -2.13
C THR A 587 12.36 12.74 -0.84
N SER A 588 12.19 11.80 0.10
CA SER A 588 12.94 11.79 1.36
C SER A 588 14.44 11.52 1.18
N VAL A 589 14.81 10.69 0.21
CA VAL A 589 16.20 10.41 -0.16
C VAL A 589 16.82 11.64 -0.84
N CYS A 590 16.06 12.34 -1.69
CA CYS A 590 16.51 13.64 -2.23
C CYS A 590 16.78 14.65 -1.12
N LYS A 591 15.90 14.75 -0.11
CA LYS A 591 16.12 15.62 1.06
C LYS A 591 17.41 15.25 1.79
N LEU A 592 17.61 13.97 2.10
CA LEU A 592 18.84 13.49 2.75
C LEU A 592 20.08 13.78 1.89
N ALA A 593 20.03 13.56 0.58
CA ALA A 593 21.12 13.85 -0.34
C ALA A 593 21.49 15.34 -0.36
N LEU A 594 20.50 16.24 -0.31
CA LEU A 594 20.75 17.69 -0.19
C LEU A 594 21.41 18.06 1.14
N PHE A 595 20.95 17.47 2.26
CA PHE A 595 21.57 17.64 3.57
C PHE A 595 23.02 17.15 3.59
N VAL A 596 23.28 15.98 3.02
CA VAL A 596 24.63 15.43 2.90
C VAL A 596 25.49 16.28 1.98
N ALA A 597 24.96 16.81 0.87
CA ALA A 597 25.70 17.70 -0.02
C ALA A 597 25.96 19.09 0.57
N ALA A 598 25.12 19.56 1.50
CA ALA A 598 25.25 20.83 2.19
C ALA A 598 26.23 20.79 3.39
N HIS A 599 26.40 19.61 3.98
CA HIS A 599 27.27 19.44 5.13
C HIS A 599 28.75 19.53 4.72
N ASP A 600 29.59 20.21 5.48
CA ASP A 600 31.03 20.40 5.23
C ASP A 600 31.37 20.61 3.74
N THR A 601 30.66 21.53 3.08
CA THR A 601 30.90 21.95 1.70
C THR A 601 30.93 23.47 1.59
N MET A 602 31.56 23.96 0.52
CA MET A 602 31.65 25.37 0.17
C MET A 602 31.44 25.57 -1.34
N PRO A 603 31.15 26.80 -1.80
CA PRO A 603 31.11 27.10 -3.23
C PRO A 603 32.41 26.72 -3.97
N ASP A 604 32.28 26.23 -5.20
CA ASP A 604 33.41 25.90 -6.06
C ASP A 604 33.81 27.10 -6.93
N ASP A 605 34.90 27.77 -6.56
CA ASP A 605 35.40 28.98 -7.24
C ASP A 605 35.71 28.78 -8.73
N LEU A 606 36.01 27.53 -9.15
CA LEU A 606 36.31 27.19 -10.54
C LEU A 606 35.06 26.81 -11.34
N SER A 607 33.93 26.57 -10.68
CA SER A 607 32.71 26.09 -11.31
C SER A 607 31.49 26.73 -10.65
N PRO A 608 31.11 27.95 -11.06
CA PRO A 608 29.94 28.65 -10.55
C PRO A 608 28.69 27.77 -10.57
N GLY A 609 27.91 27.80 -9.50
CA GLY A 609 26.72 26.97 -9.31
C GLY A 609 26.98 25.59 -8.71
N LEU A 610 28.25 25.20 -8.46
CA LEU A 610 28.62 23.93 -7.83
C LEU A 610 29.22 24.10 -6.43
N MET A 611 29.14 23.03 -5.64
CA MET A 611 29.76 22.90 -4.32
C MET A 611 30.97 21.96 -4.37
N LYS A 612 31.97 22.20 -3.53
CA LYS A 612 33.11 21.30 -3.29
C LYS A 612 33.25 20.95 -1.80
N PRO A 613 33.82 19.79 -1.44
CA PRO A 613 34.12 19.45 -0.05
C PRO A 613 34.94 20.54 0.65
N ALA A 614 34.56 20.90 1.86
CA ALA A 614 35.26 21.84 2.73
C ALA A 614 35.91 21.11 3.92
N ALA A 615 36.61 21.85 4.78
CA ALA A 615 37.16 21.29 6.01
C ALA A 615 36.03 20.84 6.95
N LYS A 616 36.29 19.81 7.77
CA LYS A 616 35.31 19.30 8.74
C LYS A 616 34.86 20.42 9.69
N GLY A 617 33.55 20.55 9.88
CA GLY A 617 32.94 21.60 10.71
C GLY A 617 32.71 22.93 9.99
N SER A 618 33.00 23.04 8.69
CA SER A 618 32.73 24.26 7.91
C SER A 618 31.23 24.54 7.78
N SER A 619 30.40 23.51 7.64
CA SER A 619 28.95 23.65 7.58
C SER A 619 28.26 22.44 8.20
N ASN A 620 27.70 22.58 9.39
CA ASN A 620 27.02 21.46 10.05
C ASN A 620 25.57 21.35 9.55
N TYR A 621 25.28 20.50 8.56
CA TYR A 621 23.90 20.21 8.11
C TYR A 621 23.37 18.86 8.57
N LEU A 622 24.23 17.87 8.84
CA LEU A 622 23.83 16.54 9.31
C LEU A 622 23.58 16.53 10.83
N ASN A 623 22.61 17.32 11.28
CA ASN A 623 22.17 17.38 12.67
C ASN A 623 20.66 17.46 12.81
N LEU A 624 20.16 16.99 13.95
CA LEU A 624 18.73 16.88 14.22
C LEU A 624 18.03 18.24 14.16
N LEU A 625 18.68 19.27 14.71
CA LEU A 625 18.15 20.63 14.77
C LEU A 625 17.77 21.15 13.39
N LYS A 626 18.62 20.95 12.38
CA LYS A 626 18.36 21.39 11.01
C LYS A 626 17.37 20.48 10.28
N TRP A 627 17.38 19.18 10.55
CA TRP A 627 16.45 18.24 9.91
C TRP A 627 14.98 18.52 10.25
N THR A 628 14.72 18.88 11.51
CA THR A 628 13.37 19.18 12.01
C THR A 628 12.96 20.65 11.82
N ASN A 629 13.87 21.50 11.35
CA ASN A 629 13.60 22.92 11.21
C ASN A 629 12.65 23.24 10.05
N SER A 630 11.74 24.19 10.26
CA SER A 630 10.81 24.67 9.24
C SER A 630 11.50 25.28 8.01
N ASP A 631 12.68 25.85 8.18
CA ASP A 631 13.42 26.55 7.11
C ASP A 631 13.96 25.59 6.05
N LEU A 632 14.12 24.32 6.40
CA LEU A 632 14.65 23.26 5.53
C LEU A 632 13.62 22.17 5.24
N LYS A 633 12.34 22.45 5.51
CA LYS A 633 11.26 21.46 5.45
C LYS A 633 10.90 21.06 4.03
N THR A 634 10.90 22.00 3.08
CA THR A 634 10.44 21.74 1.72
C THR A 634 11.59 21.70 0.72
N ILE A 635 11.42 20.88 -0.31
CA ILE A 635 12.32 20.86 -1.47
C ILE A 635 11.75 21.81 -2.53
N GLU A 636 12.60 22.68 -3.03
CA GLU A 636 12.32 23.57 -4.16
C GLU A 636 12.91 23.01 -5.46
N HIS A 637 12.15 23.14 -6.54
CA HIS A 637 12.57 22.88 -7.91
C HIS A 637 13.08 24.19 -8.51
N ILE A 638 14.39 24.32 -8.71
CA ILE A 638 15.00 25.55 -9.23
C ILE A 638 14.41 25.87 -10.61
N ALA A 639 14.51 24.97 -11.58
CA ALA A 639 13.63 24.98 -12.74
C ALA A 639 12.27 24.34 -12.35
N PRO A 640 11.15 25.08 -12.42
CA PRO A 640 9.86 24.63 -11.90
C PRO A 640 9.27 23.51 -12.75
N ARG A 641 8.36 22.71 -12.17
CA ARG A 641 7.72 21.59 -12.87
C ARG A 641 6.86 22.00 -14.08
N ASN A 642 6.28 23.20 -14.05
CA ASN A 642 5.45 23.75 -15.11
C ASN A 642 6.13 25.01 -15.69
N GLY A 643 7.33 24.86 -16.24
CA GLY A 643 8.25 25.98 -16.56
C GLY A 643 8.72 26.11 -18.00
N GLU A 644 8.24 25.27 -18.93
CA GLU A 644 8.81 25.10 -20.28
C GLU A 644 9.05 26.40 -21.07
N ALA A 645 8.22 27.44 -20.87
CA ALA A 645 8.31 28.67 -21.66
C ALA A 645 9.51 29.59 -21.36
N ASN A 646 10.17 29.47 -20.19
CA ASN A 646 11.20 30.42 -19.72
C ASN A 646 12.49 29.76 -19.21
N TRP A 647 12.62 28.45 -19.39
CA TRP A 647 13.74 27.64 -18.90
C TRP A 647 14.26 26.78 -20.06
N ASP A 648 15.47 26.24 -19.94
CA ASP A 648 16.05 25.38 -20.97
C ASP A 648 15.13 24.16 -21.23
N GLU A 649 14.61 24.05 -22.45
CA GLU A 649 13.68 22.98 -22.86
C GLU A 649 14.29 21.59 -22.63
N ARG A 650 15.62 21.45 -22.74
CA ARG A 650 16.34 20.18 -22.49
C ARG A 650 16.16 19.66 -21.06
N LEU A 651 15.76 20.52 -20.11
CA LEU A 651 15.45 20.10 -18.74
C LEU A 651 14.16 19.26 -18.65
N TYR A 652 13.25 19.48 -19.59
CA TYR A 652 11.91 18.89 -19.65
C TYR A 652 11.82 17.73 -20.64
N ASP A 653 12.96 17.30 -21.18
CA ASP A 653 13.05 16.11 -22.00
C ASP A 653 12.43 14.89 -21.30
N PHE A 654 11.59 14.17 -22.05
CA PHE A 654 10.79 13.06 -21.51
C PHE A 654 11.64 11.85 -21.10
N GLU A 655 12.82 11.67 -21.69
CA GLU A 655 13.71 10.55 -21.37
C GLU A 655 14.50 10.83 -20.09
N LYS A 656 15.03 12.05 -19.94
CA LYS A 656 15.92 12.39 -18.81
C LYS A 656 15.20 13.01 -17.62
N GLU A 657 14.08 13.72 -17.81
CA GLU A 657 13.35 14.46 -16.79
C GLU A 657 14.29 15.21 -15.81
N LEU A 658 15.23 16.01 -16.34
CA LEU A 658 16.26 16.67 -15.51
C LEU A 658 15.65 17.68 -14.53
N PHE A 659 14.50 18.26 -14.85
CA PHE A 659 13.75 19.11 -13.92
C PHE A 659 13.38 18.39 -12.60
N GLN A 660 13.26 17.06 -12.59
CA GLN A 660 13.02 16.27 -11.37
C GLN A 660 14.31 15.78 -10.69
N SER A 661 15.47 15.97 -11.32
CA SER A 661 16.76 15.43 -10.85
C SER A 661 17.26 16.16 -9.62
N ILE A 662 18.03 15.47 -8.78
CA ILE A 662 18.67 16.05 -7.59
C ILE A 662 19.51 17.31 -7.90
N GLY A 663 20.06 17.40 -9.11
CA GLY A 663 20.80 18.58 -9.58
C GLY A 663 19.94 19.83 -9.73
N ASN A 664 18.62 19.70 -9.87
CA ASN A 664 17.66 20.80 -9.95
C ASN A 664 17.00 21.16 -8.59
N LEU A 665 17.36 20.46 -7.51
CA LEU A 665 16.69 20.60 -6.22
C LEU A 665 17.51 21.42 -5.21
N THR A 666 16.82 22.14 -4.34
CA THR A 666 17.38 22.79 -3.14
C THR A 666 16.36 22.77 -2.00
N LEU A 667 16.73 23.21 -0.80
CA LEU A 667 15.80 23.31 0.34
C LEU A 667 15.36 24.76 0.55
N LEU A 668 14.10 24.95 0.93
CA LEU A 668 13.55 26.25 1.28
C LEU A 668 12.46 26.14 2.36
N PRO A 669 12.19 27.25 3.09
CA PRO A 669 11.00 27.35 3.92
C PRO A 669 9.72 27.28 3.06
N THR A 670 8.67 26.67 3.59
CA THR A 670 7.40 26.41 2.86
C THR A 670 6.80 27.67 2.21
N GLU A 671 6.77 28.77 2.96
CA GLU A 671 6.15 30.02 2.50
C GLU A 671 6.99 30.69 1.39
N ILE A 672 8.31 30.63 1.51
CA ILE A 672 9.25 31.16 0.53
C ILE A 672 9.17 30.35 -0.77
N ASN A 673 9.14 29.02 -0.65
CA ASN A 673 8.98 28.10 -1.78
C ASN A 673 7.65 28.39 -2.54
N SER A 674 6.56 28.58 -1.78
CA SER A 674 5.26 28.93 -2.35
C SER A 674 5.26 30.30 -3.07
N SER A 675 5.98 31.27 -2.52
CA SER A 675 6.16 32.61 -3.11
C SER A 675 7.01 32.60 -4.39
N LEU A 676 7.95 31.66 -4.52
CA LEU A 676 8.76 31.48 -5.73
C LEU A 676 7.99 30.82 -6.87
N SER A 677 7.25 29.74 -6.59
CA SER A 677 6.39 29.07 -7.58
C SER A 677 7.10 28.88 -8.95
N ASN A 678 6.43 29.24 -10.05
CA ASN A 678 6.93 29.09 -11.42
C ASN A 678 7.74 30.30 -11.93
N LYS A 679 8.27 31.16 -11.04
CA LYS A 679 9.07 32.32 -11.44
C LYS A 679 10.37 31.90 -12.15
N GLY A 680 10.88 32.76 -13.04
CA GLY A 680 12.14 32.52 -13.76
C GLY A 680 13.42 32.74 -12.94
N TRP A 681 14.58 32.38 -13.49
CA TRP A 681 15.87 32.41 -12.80
C TRP A 681 16.19 33.73 -12.10
N LYS A 682 16.00 34.88 -12.76
CA LYS A 682 16.30 36.21 -12.17
C LYS A 682 15.58 36.44 -10.84
N ALA A 683 14.31 36.05 -10.76
CA ALA A 683 13.54 36.17 -9.54
C ALA A 683 14.04 35.18 -8.47
N LYS A 684 14.30 33.92 -8.85
CA LYS A 684 14.84 32.91 -7.91
C LYS A 684 16.21 33.32 -7.36
N TYR A 685 17.09 33.85 -8.21
CA TYR A 685 18.39 34.40 -7.83
C TYR A 685 18.27 35.49 -6.76
N ILE A 686 17.32 36.43 -6.91
CA ILE A 686 17.10 37.48 -5.91
C ILE A 686 16.75 36.89 -4.55
N TYR A 687 15.85 35.89 -4.51
CA TYR A 687 15.47 35.23 -3.26
C TYR A 687 16.65 34.49 -2.66
N TYR A 688 17.38 33.69 -3.45
CA TYR A 688 18.58 32.99 -3.01
C TYR A 688 19.67 33.94 -2.51
N LYS A 689 19.82 35.09 -3.17
CA LYS A 689 20.77 36.12 -2.77
C LYS A 689 20.36 36.76 -1.44
N HIS A 690 19.08 37.09 -1.25
CA HIS A 690 18.55 37.58 0.03
C HIS A 690 18.83 36.58 1.16
N LEU A 691 18.58 35.29 0.93
CA LEU A 691 18.84 34.24 1.91
C LEU A 691 20.33 34.10 2.25
N SER A 692 21.22 34.32 1.27
CA SER A 692 22.67 34.21 1.47
C SER A 692 23.35 35.49 2.02
N GLU A 693 22.66 36.63 2.01
CA GLU A 693 23.23 37.93 2.32
C GLU A 693 22.97 38.31 3.78
N LYS A 694 24.03 38.70 4.50
CA LYS A 694 23.97 39.03 5.93
C LYS A 694 24.12 40.53 6.19
N ASP A 695 24.45 41.31 5.17
CA ASP A 695 24.63 42.75 5.25
C ASP A 695 23.29 43.50 5.04
N PRO A 696 22.76 44.21 6.06
CA PRO A 696 21.49 44.93 5.96
C PRO A 696 21.46 45.98 4.84
N VAL A 697 22.60 46.61 4.53
CA VAL A 697 22.68 47.64 3.48
C VAL A 697 22.50 46.98 2.12
N LYS A 698 23.18 45.86 1.88
CA LYS A 698 23.05 45.09 0.63
C LYS A 698 21.66 44.48 0.46
N LEU A 699 21.00 44.08 1.54
CA LEU A 699 19.61 43.61 1.50
C LEU A 699 18.65 44.71 1.02
N GLN A 700 18.86 45.96 1.45
CA GLN A 700 18.06 47.10 0.97
C GLN A 700 18.33 47.41 -0.50
N GLU A 701 19.59 47.34 -0.93
CA GLU A 701 19.96 47.46 -2.36
C GLU A 701 19.33 46.36 -3.23
N LEU A 702 19.31 45.12 -2.74
CA LEU A 702 18.67 43.99 -3.42
C LEU A 702 17.16 44.16 -3.54
N SER A 703 16.50 44.73 -2.53
CA SER A 703 15.07 45.05 -2.58
C SER A 703 14.76 46.09 -3.67
N ASN A 704 15.61 47.12 -3.80
CA ASN A 704 15.50 48.11 -4.87
C ASN A 704 15.75 47.50 -6.26
N ARG A 705 16.75 46.61 -6.36
CA ARG A 705 17.07 45.87 -7.60
C ARG A 705 15.95 44.91 -8.01
N ALA A 706 15.26 44.30 -7.05
CA ALA A 706 14.11 43.44 -7.30
C ALA A 706 12.96 44.21 -7.97
N LEU A 707 12.64 45.41 -7.47
CA LEU A 707 11.65 46.30 -8.07
C LEU A 707 12.03 46.69 -9.51
N ALA A 708 13.31 47.01 -9.76
CA ALA A 708 13.80 47.33 -11.09
C ALA A 708 13.68 46.16 -12.09
N LEU A 709 13.71 44.92 -11.60
CA LEU A 709 13.53 43.70 -12.39
C LEU A 709 12.06 43.24 -12.49
N GLY A 710 11.10 44.05 -11.99
CA GLY A 710 9.67 43.72 -12.01
C GLY A 710 9.27 42.62 -11.02
N VAL A 711 10.13 42.29 -10.04
CA VAL A 711 9.87 41.29 -9.00
C VAL A 711 9.35 42.00 -7.76
N THR A 712 8.05 41.90 -7.50
CA THR A 712 7.43 42.44 -6.29
C THR A 712 7.59 41.47 -5.12
N LEU A 713 8.46 41.84 -4.17
CA LEU A 713 8.55 41.20 -2.85
C LEU A 713 7.58 41.91 -1.92
N ASN A 714 6.51 41.24 -1.47
CA ASN A 714 5.65 41.83 -0.45
C ASN A 714 6.41 41.91 0.90
N SER A 715 6.00 42.82 1.78
CA SER A 715 6.69 43.06 3.05
C SER A 715 6.84 41.80 3.90
N ASN A 716 5.81 40.92 3.89
CA ASN A 716 5.85 39.64 4.60
C ASN A 716 6.94 38.70 4.05
N THR A 717 7.12 38.62 2.72
CA THR A 717 8.16 37.79 2.10
C THR A 717 9.55 38.31 2.46
N ILE A 718 9.73 39.62 2.55
CA ILE A 718 11.00 40.23 2.97
C ILE A 718 11.31 39.84 4.42
N THR A 719 10.34 39.98 5.33
CA THR A 719 10.50 39.55 6.72
C THR A 719 10.85 38.06 6.82
N LEU A 720 10.15 37.19 6.08
CA LEU A 720 10.46 35.75 6.06
C LEU A 720 11.84 35.42 5.51
N LEU A 721 12.31 36.14 4.48
CA LEU A 721 13.65 35.98 3.92
C LEU A 721 14.74 36.42 4.92
N GLN A 722 14.45 37.44 5.74
CA GLN A 722 15.37 37.97 6.76
C GLN A 722 15.41 37.11 8.02
N ASP A 723 14.28 36.52 8.41
CA ASP A 723 14.14 35.74 9.64
C ASP A 723 14.65 34.29 9.50
N ALA A 724 14.88 33.83 8.27
CA ALA A 724 15.30 32.47 8.00
C ALA A 724 16.79 32.29 8.38
N ASN A 725 17.12 31.17 9.07
CA ASN A 725 18.42 31.01 9.74
C ASN A 725 19.44 30.07 9.05
N TYR A 726 19.06 29.24 8.07
CA TYR A 726 19.91 28.13 7.57
C TYR A 726 20.22 28.11 6.05
N HIS A 727 20.90 29.13 5.55
CA HIS A 727 21.04 29.38 4.10
C HIS A 727 22.41 29.09 3.48
N ASP A 728 23.40 28.68 4.26
CA ASP A 728 24.75 28.45 3.75
C ASP A 728 24.77 27.43 2.59
N HIS A 729 23.84 26.46 2.61
CA HIS A 729 23.68 25.49 1.54
C HIS A 729 23.30 26.08 0.16
N ILE A 730 22.75 27.29 0.09
CA ILE A 730 22.35 27.97 -1.17
C ILE A 730 23.49 28.84 -1.74
N SER A 731 24.53 29.12 -0.95
CA SER A 731 25.62 30.03 -1.31
C SER A 731 26.25 29.72 -2.67
N HIS A 732 26.41 28.44 -3.02
CA HIS A 732 26.94 28.02 -4.31
C HIS A 732 26.06 28.42 -5.50
N LEU A 733 24.73 28.44 -5.36
CA LEU A 733 23.79 28.83 -6.42
C LEU A 733 23.92 30.32 -6.76
N VAL A 734 24.22 31.14 -5.76
CA VAL A 734 24.35 32.59 -5.90
C VAL A 734 25.59 32.99 -6.71
N THR A 735 26.59 32.11 -6.82
CA THR A 735 27.79 32.37 -7.63
C THR A 735 27.50 32.47 -9.14
N LEU A 736 26.35 31.98 -9.61
CA LEU A 736 25.92 32.08 -11.01
C LEU A 736 25.52 33.51 -11.43
N THR A 737 25.28 34.41 -10.47
CA THR A 737 24.79 35.77 -10.69
C THR A 737 23.39 35.83 -11.35
N GLU A 738 22.84 37.04 -11.49
CA GLU A 738 21.55 37.26 -12.14
C GLU A 738 21.56 36.98 -13.66
N HIS A 739 22.74 36.96 -14.27
CA HIS A 739 22.93 36.71 -15.70
C HIS A 739 23.31 35.24 -16.00
N GLY A 740 23.46 34.42 -14.96
CA GLY A 740 23.72 32.99 -15.11
C GLY A 740 22.57 32.28 -15.83
N GLN A 741 22.92 31.22 -16.57
CA GLN A 741 21.96 30.34 -17.21
C GLN A 741 21.83 29.06 -16.40
N TRP A 742 20.59 28.72 -16.02
CA TRP A 742 20.27 27.45 -15.38
C TRP A 742 19.83 26.45 -16.46
N ASP A 743 20.80 25.78 -17.05
CA ASP A 743 20.64 24.91 -18.22
C ASP A 743 20.79 23.42 -17.86
N SER A 744 20.53 22.54 -18.84
CA SER A 744 20.68 21.10 -18.65
C SER A 744 22.10 20.71 -18.22
N ASP A 745 23.12 21.32 -18.82
CA ASP A 745 24.52 20.96 -18.62
C ASP A 745 24.99 21.24 -17.18
N LEU A 746 24.57 22.36 -16.60
CA LEU A 746 24.79 22.71 -15.20
C LEU A 746 24.05 21.74 -14.27
N VAL A 747 22.77 21.46 -14.55
CA VAL A 747 21.96 20.54 -13.74
C VAL A 747 22.57 19.13 -13.73
N GLU A 748 23.06 18.64 -14.87
CA GLU A 748 23.74 17.35 -14.93
C GLU A 748 25.04 17.32 -14.11
N LYS A 749 25.88 18.37 -14.23
CA LYS A 749 27.12 18.49 -13.43
C LYS A 749 26.83 18.56 -11.94
N ARG A 750 25.81 19.33 -11.54
CA ARG A 750 25.38 19.47 -10.14
C ARG A 750 24.84 18.16 -9.60
N ALA A 751 24.03 17.44 -10.37
CA ALA A 751 23.52 16.13 -9.97
C ALA A 751 24.67 15.15 -9.70
N LYS A 752 25.64 15.04 -10.63
CA LYS A 752 26.82 14.17 -10.46
C LYS A 752 27.66 14.56 -9.23
N ARG A 753 27.85 15.86 -8.99
CA ARG A 753 28.58 16.38 -7.82
C ARG A 753 27.89 16.02 -6.50
N ILE A 754 26.57 16.21 -6.42
CA ILE A 754 25.76 15.84 -5.25
C ILE A 754 25.84 14.34 -5.02
N LEU A 755 25.64 13.52 -6.05
CA LEU A 755 25.68 12.06 -5.95
C LEU A 755 27.06 11.57 -5.48
N LYS A 756 28.15 12.14 -5.99
CA LYS A 756 29.51 11.79 -5.54
C LYS A 756 29.72 12.10 -4.06
N ILE A 757 29.39 13.31 -3.61
CA ILE A 757 29.50 13.69 -2.19
C ILE A 757 28.59 12.81 -1.31
N PHE A 758 27.40 12.48 -1.82
CA PHE A 758 26.45 11.64 -1.12
C PHE A 758 27.02 10.23 -0.91
N TRP A 759 27.51 9.60 -1.98
CA TRP A 759 28.17 8.30 -1.94
C TRP A 759 29.34 8.25 -0.95
N ASP A 760 30.27 9.20 -1.07
CA ASP A 760 31.52 9.23 -0.28
C ASP A 760 31.27 9.26 1.22
N ARG A 761 30.10 9.73 1.65
CA ARG A 761 29.73 9.87 3.06
C ARG A 761 28.85 8.74 3.55
N ILE A 762 27.81 8.36 2.81
CA ILE A 762 26.86 7.33 3.26
C ILE A 762 27.44 5.93 3.15
N SER A 763 28.30 5.65 2.17
CA SER A 763 28.94 4.34 2.03
C SER A 763 29.81 3.99 3.24
N LEU A 764 30.42 4.99 3.89
CA LEU A 764 31.19 4.82 5.11
C LEU A 764 30.36 4.31 6.29
N TRP A 765 29.04 4.56 6.30
CA TRP A 765 28.16 4.05 7.35
C TRP A 765 27.89 2.55 7.22
N LEU A 766 28.16 1.98 6.04
CA LEU A 766 28.14 0.53 5.80
C LEU A 766 29.51 -0.12 5.97
N ASN A 767 30.56 0.68 6.17
CA ASN A 767 31.93 0.19 6.30
C ASN A 767 32.24 -0.41 7.67
#